data_AF-A0A8H6ZU87-F1
#
_entry.id   AF-A0A8H6ZU87-F1
#
_cell.length_a   1.000
_cell.length_b   1.000
_cell.length_c   1.000
_cell.angle_alpha   90.00
_cell.angle_beta   90.00
_cell.angle_gamma   90.00
#
_symmetry.space_group_name_H-M   'P 1'
#
loop_
_entity.id
_entity.type
_entity.pdbx_description
1 polymer ?
#
loop_
_entity_poly.entity_id
_entity_poly.type
_entity_poly.pdbx_seq_one_letter_code
_entity_poly.pdbx_strand_id
1 'polypeptide(L)'
;MASWDSFVTIASYISLEDIVRPPKKDVESKHATHVLGLVADARGKGYDSVCLPLTTQKWKERWAGMCLAPERGTPGPDEERNATPSDGMAGAVEDPQIGKVAEEWRQKPAFTLDEVTVTRLDEAEGTTVMISDWLEVDGPDDWIRHDAEIALQQELAYASYLNIHTAILPPPRTRAHVASYGRIVQACLKKTPYMQLAIRLPIYNPYANGGQDVITSKGDGVSSNPGTPRLVVSDVANASVEPFQADLNETWEMWDVIRSICDYDPRLVLMLDLTPLPFPTATEALLKWNAEPVKYLFLPSSTFIANMKGYPVLPKATQSFIREMMAAGHRPTIVLADTTKGRHHKGGEAVYAQYVRHLEKTSPHVIAAKKAGTVEHFAQGYQDYLQAPLQPLMDNLQSTTYQTFEQDPVKYRNYEEAMYQALMDWSTNDAVIFCIAGAGRGPIVQRCLNAIDRSHKAASVYAVEKNPNAFVTLQSRQKNEWGDRVNLVFGDMRHIDVPEKADILVSELLGSFGDNELSPECLDGAMRFLKPSGISIPSSYTAHLAPLSSSKLFNEARSGKDEKHLETPYVVMFQAINILSGDDGGKSGMCGPKIQECWEFVHPRRDAVVGPNGLPLTNSHNARSAKLVYHIPQAGVIHGFAGYFEAVLYGTVGLSIHPDRKDKISKDMLSWFPLFFPLKEPMYLPNDAELHVSLWRLTDKRQVWYEWHAEAFLYLSAGPDGKRDSIGSLRSSCVSFSSYPASFFLPLISPVHTVEYLKLACRSLAHSFFERNSLVSTMKSCFAAIALLSVVPGILGLMINTPVGVVQCQPILLNWQDGQTPYFLSIIPGGQPNAAALEQFPSTDATSFTWTPKEAGSVTIQLRDSTGTTAYTDIVNISGSTTPCASGSSSVAGSTGAATGAPGSSTPATSAPAATSPQSSSGASSSPASPASGSSTGSVRPSSASVSATPSSGAAAASGSNAASRLNDGAFGLAGLLGFIGAAALL
;
A
#
# COMPACT_ATOMS: atom_id res chain seq x y z
N MET A 1 -18.39 6.76 -15.18
CA MET A 1 -16.99 6.30 -15.03
C MET A 1 -16.10 7.53 -15.07
N ALA A 2 -15.28 7.76 -14.04
CA ALA A 2 -14.19 8.75 -14.14
C ALA A 2 -13.06 8.18 -15.01
N SER A 3 -12.34 9.03 -15.74
CA SER A 3 -11.19 8.59 -16.53
C SER A 3 -10.00 8.27 -15.62
N TRP A 4 -9.42 7.07 -15.79
CA TRP A 4 -8.21 6.65 -15.06
C TRP A 4 -7.00 7.57 -15.31
N ASP A 5 -7.07 8.38 -16.37
CA ASP A 5 -6.16 9.47 -16.71
C ASP A 5 -5.96 10.54 -15.63
N SER A 6 -6.92 10.75 -14.72
CA SER A 6 -6.86 11.88 -13.78
C SER A 6 -6.35 11.46 -12.39
N PHE A 7 -5.50 12.31 -11.83
CA PHE A 7 -4.88 12.15 -10.52
C PHE A 7 -5.56 13.01 -9.44
N VAL A 8 -6.59 13.79 -9.81
CA VAL A 8 -7.42 14.61 -8.90
C VAL A 8 -8.87 14.60 -9.36
N THR A 9 -9.80 14.44 -8.43
CA THR A 9 -11.22 14.78 -8.66
C THR A 9 -11.46 16.20 -8.12
N ILE A 10 -12.24 17.03 -8.81
CA ILE A 10 -12.57 18.39 -8.34
C ILE A 10 -14.07 18.48 -8.05
N ALA A 11 -14.41 18.74 -6.79
CA ALA A 11 -15.78 18.95 -6.34
C ALA A 11 -16.06 20.45 -6.11
N SER A 12 -17.28 20.90 -6.40
CA SER A 12 -17.76 22.22 -5.96
C SER A 12 -18.50 22.09 -4.62
N TYR A 13 -18.18 22.93 -3.64
CA TYR A 13 -18.98 23.05 -2.42
C TYR A 13 -20.13 24.02 -2.63
N ILE A 14 -21.36 23.51 -2.53
CA ILE A 14 -22.60 24.27 -2.62
C ILE A 14 -23.05 24.58 -1.19
N SER A 15 -23.12 25.87 -0.83
CA SER A 15 -23.49 26.28 0.53
C SER A 15 -25.01 26.31 0.73
N LEU A 16 -25.45 26.32 2.00
CA LEU A 16 -26.86 26.58 2.34
C LEU A 16 -27.35 27.94 1.79
N GLU A 17 -26.49 28.95 1.70
CA GLU A 17 -26.85 30.23 1.07
C GLU A 17 -27.19 30.07 -0.42
N ASP A 18 -26.51 29.17 -1.14
CA ASP A 18 -26.75 28.91 -2.56
C ASP A 18 -28.01 28.06 -2.80
N ILE A 19 -28.31 27.14 -1.87
CA ILE A 19 -29.52 26.30 -1.86
C ILE A 19 -30.77 27.13 -1.51
N VAL A 20 -30.67 28.08 -0.57
CA VAL A 20 -31.80 28.95 -0.18
C VAL A 20 -31.99 30.13 -1.14
N ARG A 21 -30.95 30.57 -1.86
CA ARG A 21 -31.06 31.65 -2.85
C ARG A 21 -32.01 31.24 -3.98
N PRO A 22 -33.00 32.09 -4.35
CA PRO A 22 -33.94 31.75 -5.40
C PRO A 22 -33.22 31.50 -6.74
N PRO A 23 -33.73 30.58 -7.59
CA PRO A 23 -33.04 30.24 -8.82
C PRO A 23 -33.03 31.41 -9.81
N LYS A 24 -32.11 31.37 -10.77
CA LYS A 24 -32.19 32.23 -11.95
C LYS A 24 -33.35 31.72 -12.82
N LYS A 25 -34.18 32.63 -13.36
CA LYS A 25 -35.41 32.28 -14.13
C LYS A 25 -35.19 31.29 -15.30
N ASP A 26 -33.99 31.28 -15.88
CA ASP A 26 -33.61 30.37 -16.97
C ASP A 26 -33.30 28.93 -16.54
N VAL A 27 -33.30 28.66 -15.22
CA VAL A 27 -33.00 27.36 -14.57
C VAL A 27 -34.28 26.67 -14.08
N GLU A 28 -35.24 27.42 -13.53
CA GLU A 28 -36.56 26.93 -13.05
C GLU A 28 -37.33 26.13 -14.13
N SER A 29 -37.10 26.44 -15.40
CA SER A 29 -37.78 25.79 -16.53
C SER A 29 -37.10 24.51 -17.05
N LYS A 30 -35.97 24.09 -16.48
CA LYS A 30 -35.12 23.02 -17.06
C LYS A 30 -34.81 21.84 -16.12
N HIS A 31 -34.90 22.03 -14.81
CA HIS A 31 -34.54 21.01 -13.83
C HIS A 31 -35.68 20.79 -12.84
N ALA A 32 -35.91 19.54 -12.41
CA ALA A 32 -37.06 19.19 -11.58
C ALA A 32 -37.00 19.78 -10.16
N THR A 33 -35.80 20.09 -9.66
CA THR A 33 -35.56 20.80 -8.40
C THR A 33 -34.40 21.78 -8.54
N HIS A 34 -34.31 22.75 -7.61
CA HIS A 34 -33.21 23.73 -7.57
C HIS A 34 -31.85 23.06 -7.33
N VAL A 35 -31.81 22.02 -6.48
CA VAL A 35 -30.59 21.22 -6.22
C VAL A 35 -30.06 20.61 -7.53
N LEU A 36 -30.92 19.96 -8.33
CA LEU A 36 -30.54 19.45 -9.66
C LEU A 36 -30.03 20.56 -10.59
N GLY A 37 -30.59 21.77 -10.50
CA GLY A 37 -30.10 22.95 -11.22
C GLY A 37 -28.70 23.40 -10.79
N LEU A 38 -28.41 23.41 -9.49
CA LEU A 38 -27.08 23.73 -8.95
C LEU A 38 -26.03 22.66 -9.31
N VAL A 39 -26.40 21.38 -9.26
CA VAL A 39 -25.54 20.26 -9.69
C VAL A 39 -25.25 20.35 -11.20
N ALA A 40 -26.24 20.70 -12.02
CA ALA A 40 -26.06 20.92 -13.45
C ALA A 40 -25.18 22.14 -13.76
N ASP A 41 -25.33 23.25 -13.02
CA ASP A 41 -24.47 24.45 -13.14
C ASP A 41 -23.01 24.14 -12.74
N ALA A 42 -22.79 23.36 -11.68
CA ALA A 42 -21.46 22.89 -11.29
C ALA A 42 -20.82 21.99 -12.37
N ARG A 43 -21.54 20.96 -12.84
CA ARG A 43 -21.06 20.09 -13.93
C ARG A 43 -20.77 20.90 -15.21
N GLY A 44 -21.61 21.88 -15.53
CA GLY A 44 -21.43 22.80 -16.67
C GLY A 44 -20.19 23.70 -16.60
N LYS A 45 -19.68 23.99 -15.39
CA LYS A 45 -18.42 24.72 -15.17
C LYS A 45 -17.17 23.84 -15.18
N GLY A 46 -17.32 22.51 -15.31
CA GLY A 46 -16.22 21.56 -15.31
C GLY A 46 -15.81 21.04 -13.92
N TYR A 47 -16.72 21.05 -12.96
CA TYR A 47 -16.58 20.26 -11.72
C TYR A 47 -17.02 18.82 -11.96
N ASP A 48 -16.31 17.85 -11.39
CA ASP A 48 -16.57 16.41 -11.60
C ASP A 48 -17.72 15.91 -10.69
N SER A 49 -17.89 16.55 -9.53
CA SER A 49 -18.83 16.17 -8.45
C SER A 49 -19.23 17.40 -7.63
N VAL A 50 -20.13 17.22 -6.67
CA VAL A 50 -20.54 18.27 -5.72
C VAL A 50 -20.43 17.80 -4.27
N CYS A 51 -20.25 18.77 -3.38
CA CYS A 51 -20.31 18.61 -1.94
C CYS A 51 -21.34 19.59 -1.37
N LEU A 52 -22.25 19.16 -0.50
CA LEU A 52 -23.29 20.04 0.08
C LEU A 52 -23.70 19.61 1.50
N PRO A 53 -24.17 20.53 2.37
CA PRO A 53 -24.72 20.16 3.68
C PRO A 53 -26.00 19.33 3.54
N LEU A 54 -26.14 18.24 4.30
CA LEU A 54 -27.32 17.34 4.23
C LEU A 54 -28.60 17.98 4.80
N THR A 55 -28.44 18.85 5.80
CA THR A 55 -29.52 19.39 6.62
C THR A 55 -29.56 20.92 6.57
N THR A 56 -30.73 21.49 6.88
CA THR A 56 -30.96 22.93 6.86
C THR A 56 -30.81 23.56 8.25
N GLN A 57 -30.74 24.89 8.29
CA GLN A 57 -30.74 25.66 9.53
C GLN A 57 -31.98 25.38 10.42
N LYS A 58 -33.12 24.92 9.86
CA LYS A 58 -34.31 24.55 10.65
C LYS A 58 -34.09 23.31 11.52
N TRP A 59 -33.26 22.36 11.05
CA TRP A 59 -32.91 21.18 11.84
C TRP A 59 -32.13 21.58 13.09
N LYS A 60 -31.16 22.48 12.93
CA LYS A 60 -30.43 23.08 14.05
C LYS A 60 -31.38 23.79 15.02
N GLU A 61 -32.36 24.54 14.52
CA GLU A 61 -33.33 25.27 15.33
C GLU A 61 -34.24 24.32 16.14
N ARG A 62 -34.76 23.25 15.53
CA ARG A 62 -35.54 22.24 16.28
C ARG A 62 -34.67 21.48 17.27
N TRP A 63 -33.48 21.02 16.88
CA TRP A 63 -32.58 20.31 17.80
C TRP A 63 -32.19 21.19 18.99
N ALA A 64 -31.82 22.45 18.76
CA ALA A 64 -31.52 23.40 19.83
C ALA A 64 -32.72 23.60 20.77
N GLY A 65 -33.93 23.76 20.22
CA GLY A 65 -35.16 23.90 20.99
C GLY A 65 -35.63 22.64 21.74
N MET A 66 -35.06 21.47 21.46
CA MET A 66 -35.31 20.21 22.20
C MET A 66 -34.20 19.88 23.20
N CYS A 67 -32.95 20.19 22.86
CA CYS A 67 -31.76 19.63 23.52
C CYS A 67 -30.91 20.65 24.29
N LEU A 68 -31.15 21.97 24.13
CA LEU A 68 -30.43 23.02 24.86
C LEU A 68 -31.36 23.74 25.84
N ALA A 69 -30.84 24.05 27.03
CA ALA A 69 -31.57 24.85 28.02
C ALA A 69 -31.72 26.31 27.53
N PRO A 70 -32.87 26.97 27.76
CA PRO A 70 -33.05 28.36 27.38
C PRO A 70 -32.12 29.28 28.16
N GLU A 71 -31.49 30.25 27.47
CA GLU A 71 -30.60 31.22 28.08
C GLU A 71 -31.34 32.04 29.17
N ARG A 72 -30.72 32.17 30.34
CA ARG A 72 -31.24 33.03 31.41
C ARG A 72 -31.00 34.49 31.02
N GLY A 73 -32.04 35.14 30.48
CA GLY A 73 -32.03 36.58 30.30
C GLY A 73 -31.69 37.30 31.62
N THR A 74 -30.74 38.22 31.57
CA THR A 74 -30.50 39.17 32.66
C THR A 74 -31.73 40.08 32.80
N PRO A 75 -32.29 40.25 34.02
CA PRO A 75 -33.43 41.14 34.21
C PRO A 75 -33.12 42.57 33.76
N GLY A 76 -34.10 43.22 33.12
CA GLY A 76 -34.00 44.64 32.80
C GLY A 76 -34.00 45.48 34.08
N PRO A 77 -33.30 46.64 34.10
CA PRO A 77 -33.14 47.46 35.31
C PRO A 77 -34.46 48.06 35.87
N ASP A 78 -35.57 47.91 35.15
CA ASP A 78 -36.89 48.38 35.57
C ASP A 78 -37.74 47.33 36.32
N GLU A 79 -37.37 46.04 36.30
CA GLU A 79 -38.17 44.97 36.92
C GLU A 79 -37.89 44.74 38.42
N GLU A 80 -36.76 45.20 38.96
CA GLU A 80 -36.38 45.01 40.37
C GLU A 80 -37.32 45.70 41.39
N ARG A 81 -38.26 46.57 40.95
CA ARG A 81 -39.02 47.44 41.87
C ARG A 81 -40.32 46.88 42.45
N ASN A 82 -40.79 45.71 42.01
CA ASN A 82 -42.08 45.14 42.45
C ASN A 82 -42.01 43.71 43.02
N ALA A 83 -40.82 43.14 43.20
CA ALA A 83 -40.68 41.82 43.83
C ALA A 83 -40.93 41.88 45.35
N THR A 84 -41.96 41.18 45.84
CA THR A 84 -42.21 41.01 47.28
C THR A 84 -41.57 39.71 47.79
N PRO A 85 -40.92 39.70 48.98
CA PRO A 85 -40.11 38.57 49.44
C PRO A 85 -40.96 37.49 50.12
N SER A 86 -41.90 36.89 49.39
CA SER A 86 -42.73 35.79 49.92
C SER A 86 -43.28 34.86 48.82
N ASP A 87 -42.38 34.15 48.14
CA ASP A 87 -42.59 32.72 47.92
C ASP A 87 -41.26 31.98 47.71
N GLY A 88 -41.21 30.72 48.11
CA GLY A 88 -39.96 29.99 48.29
C GLY A 88 -39.52 29.16 47.10
N MET A 89 -38.24 29.30 46.73
CA MET A 89 -37.35 28.18 46.37
C MET A 89 -37.88 27.15 45.35
N ALA A 90 -38.69 27.58 44.38
CA ALA A 90 -39.02 26.78 43.22
C ALA A 90 -37.84 26.76 42.25
N GLY A 91 -37.38 25.57 41.87
CA GLY A 91 -36.50 25.42 40.71
C GLY A 91 -37.23 25.90 39.44
N ALA A 92 -36.48 26.35 38.44
CA ALA A 92 -37.06 26.68 37.15
C ALA A 92 -37.79 25.45 36.61
N VAL A 93 -39.09 25.59 36.36
CA VAL A 93 -39.89 24.52 35.74
C VAL A 93 -39.47 24.44 34.29
N GLU A 94 -38.64 23.45 33.96
CA GLU A 94 -38.47 22.98 32.58
C GLU A 94 -39.87 22.72 32.02
N ASP A 95 -40.19 23.29 30.85
CA ASP A 95 -41.49 23.05 30.23
C ASP A 95 -41.65 21.53 29.98
N PRO A 96 -42.59 20.85 30.65
CA PRO A 96 -42.75 19.41 30.52
C PRO A 96 -43.08 19.00 29.08
N GLN A 97 -43.57 19.92 28.26
CA GLN A 97 -43.83 19.70 26.84
C GLN A 97 -42.52 19.65 26.03
N ILE A 98 -41.51 20.47 26.34
CA ILE A 98 -40.19 20.43 25.66
C ILE A 98 -39.48 19.13 26.00
N GLY A 99 -39.37 18.80 27.29
CA GLY A 99 -38.74 17.54 27.74
C GLY A 99 -39.41 16.30 27.13
N LYS A 100 -40.75 16.31 27.02
CA LYS A 100 -41.50 15.24 26.34
C LYS A 100 -41.18 15.15 24.84
N VAL A 101 -41.12 16.28 24.13
CA VAL A 101 -40.80 16.29 22.69
C VAL A 101 -39.36 15.82 22.43
N ALA A 102 -38.42 16.17 23.30
CA ALA A 102 -37.04 15.66 23.24
C ALA A 102 -37.00 14.13 23.43
N GLU A 103 -37.69 13.58 24.43
CA GLU A 103 -37.78 12.13 24.65
C GLU A 103 -38.49 11.38 23.51
N GLU A 104 -39.57 11.94 22.96
CA GLU A 104 -40.25 11.35 21.79
C GLU A 104 -39.35 11.34 20.54
N TRP A 105 -38.51 12.37 20.36
CA TRP A 105 -37.49 12.39 19.32
C TRP A 105 -36.34 11.40 19.59
N ARG A 106 -35.78 11.34 20.81
CA ARG A 106 -34.73 10.36 21.19
C ARG A 106 -35.20 8.92 20.97
N GLN A 107 -36.47 8.63 21.26
CA GLN A 107 -37.05 7.30 21.00
C GLN A 107 -37.22 7.01 19.50
N LYS A 108 -37.54 8.02 18.67
CA LYS A 108 -37.83 7.87 17.23
C LYS A 108 -37.25 9.04 16.41
N PRO A 109 -35.93 9.06 16.15
CA PRO A 109 -35.29 10.16 15.44
C PRO A 109 -35.78 10.25 13.99
N ALA A 110 -36.27 11.42 13.57
CA ALA A 110 -36.85 11.65 12.25
C ALA A 110 -36.73 13.14 11.83
N PHE A 111 -36.73 13.37 10.52
CA PHE A 111 -36.73 14.69 9.87
C PHE A 111 -38.13 15.10 9.41
N THR A 112 -38.35 16.40 9.31
CA THR A 112 -39.40 17.04 8.50
C THR A 112 -38.86 17.40 7.11
N LEU A 113 -39.75 17.69 6.15
CA LEU A 113 -39.39 17.93 4.75
C LEU A 113 -38.42 19.11 4.55
N ASP A 114 -38.52 20.13 5.39
CA ASP A 114 -37.77 21.39 5.32
C ASP A 114 -36.51 21.42 6.21
N GLU A 115 -36.19 20.30 6.86
CA GLU A 115 -34.96 20.08 7.63
C GLU A 115 -33.81 19.47 6.81
N VAL A 116 -34.09 18.98 5.59
CA VAL A 116 -33.14 18.31 4.71
C VAL A 116 -32.97 19.06 3.39
N THR A 117 -31.77 19.02 2.81
CA THR A 117 -31.47 19.66 1.51
C THR A 117 -31.71 18.73 0.32
N VAL A 118 -31.63 17.41 0.54
CA VAL A 118 -31.80 16.37 -0.47
C VAL A 118 -33.01 15.52 -0.11
N THR A 119 -33.87 15.27 -1.10
CA THR A 119 -35.12 14.50 -0.93
C THR A 119 -35.28 13.35 -1.93
N ARG A 120 -34.42 13.29 -2.95
CA ARG A 120 -34.53 12.37 -4.09
C ARG A 120 -33.20 11.67 -4.41
N LEU A 121 -33.29 10.50 -5.05
CA LEU A 121 -32.11 9.73 -5.47
C LEU A 121 -31.33 10.39 -6.62
N ASP A 122 -31.99 11.16 -7.50
CA ASP A 122 -31.32 11.89 -8.59
C ASP A 122 -30.57 13.15 -8.10
N GLU A 123 -30.97 13.71 -6.96
CA GLU A 123 -30.23 14.76 -6.25
C GLU A 123 -28.98 14.21 -5.53
N ALA A 124 -29.03 12.94 -5.10
CA ALA A 124 -27.93 12.25 -4.45
C ALA A 124 -26.86 11.71 -5.41
N GLU A 125 -27.16 11.55 -6.70
CA GLU A 125 -26.26 10.88 -7.66
C GLU A 125 -24.95 11.65 -7.91
N GLY A 126 -23.86 11.16 -7.32
CA GLY A 126 -22.53 11.80 -7.42
C GLY A 126 -22.34 12.99 -6.46
N THR A 127 -23.17 13.06 -5.42
CA THR A 127 -23.09 14.04 -4.34
C THR A 127 -22.38 13.44 -3.12
N THR A 128 -21.38 14.14 -2.58
CA THR A 128 -20.88 13.92 -1.21
C THR A 128 -21.62 14.86 -0.27
N VAL A 129 -22.00 14.41 0.94
CA VAL A 129 -22.68 15.29 1.91
C VAL A 129 -21.79 15.67 3.07
N MET A 130 -21.93 16.92 3.54
CA MET A 130 -21.41 17.37 4.82
C MET A 130 -22.50 17.24 5.87
N ILE A 131 -22.14 16.59 6.97
CA ILE A 131 -22.94 16.51 8.20
C ILE A 131 -22.90 17.87 8.90
N SER A 132 -23.93 18.15 9.70
CA SER A 132 -24.03 19.35 10.53
C SER A 132 -22.73 19.74 11.27
N ASP A 133 -22.02 20.78 10.79
CA ASP A 133 -20.81 21.37 11.41
C ASP A 133 -21.05 21.80 12.89
N TRP A 134 -22.31 21.97 13.30
CA TRP A 134 -22.70 22.36 14.65
C TRP A 134 -22.81 21.20 15.66
N LEU A 135 -22.76 19.92 15.25
CA LEU A 135 -22.90 18.78 16.16
C LEU A 135 -21.66 18.61 17.07
N GLU A 136 -21.86 18.66 18.39
CA GLU A 136 -20.79 18.63 19.39
C GLU A 136 -20.59 17.22 19.97
N VAL A 137 -20.22 16.28 19.09
CA VAL A 137 -19.93 14.87 19.47
C VAL A 137 -18.74 14.71 20.43
N ASP A 138 -17.89 15.73 20.56
CA ASP A 138 -16.83 15.86 21.56
C ASP A 138 -17.03 17.07 22.52
N GLY A 139 -18.25 17.60 22.61
CA GLY A 139 -18.60 18.65 23.57
C GLY A 139 -18.33 18.23 25.03
N PRO A 140 -18.08 19.18 25.96
CA PRO A 140 -17.73 18.85 27.34
C PRO A 140 -18.90 18.22 28.12
N ASP A 141 -20.14 18.55 27.76
CA ASP A 141 -21.34 18.03 28.41
C ASP A 141 -21.76 16.65 27.86
N ASP A 142 -21.99 15.70 28.77
CA ASP A 142 -22.33 14.31 28.46
C ASP A 142 -23.68 14.16 27.73
N TRP A 143 -24.67 15.01 28.04
CA TRP A 143 -25.98 15.00 27.38
C TRP A 143 -25.92 15.65 26.01
N ILE A 144 -25.14 16.72 25.84
CA ILE A 144 -24.90 17.32 24.52
C ILE A 144 -24.24 16.29 23.59
N ARG A 145 -23.23 15.52 24.06
CA ARG A 145 -22.63 14.42 23.28
C ARG A 145 -23.64 13.30 22.97
N HIS A 146 -24.55 12.99 23.88
CA HIS A 146 -25.59 11.97 23.67
C HIS A 146 -26.59 12.38 22.57
N ASP A 147 -27.13 13.60 22.65
CA ASP A 147 -28.07 14.11 21.64
C ASP A 147 -27.38 14.41 20.31
N ALA A 148 -26.09 14.77 20.32
CA ALA A 148 -25.29 14.88 19.11
C ALA A 148 -25.02 13.51 18.46
N GLU A 149 -24.82 12.44 19.24
CA GLU A 149 -24.72 11.07 18.71
C GLU A 149 -26.03 10.61 18.05
N ILE A 150 -27.19 10.88 18.67
CA ILE A 150 -28.50 10.54 18.10
C ILE A 150 -28.76 11.33 16.81
N ALA A 151 -28.50 12.64 16.81
CA ALA A 151 -28.64 13.49 15.63
C ALA A 151 -27.68 13.10 14.48
N LEU A 152 -26.42 12.79 14.79
CA LEU A 152 -25.45 12.26 13.82
C LEU A 152 -25.94 10.95 13.21
N GLN A 153 -26.43 10.02 14.03
CA GLN A 153 -26.94 8.73 13.54
C GLN A 153 -28.21 8.90 12.69
N GLN A 154 -29.05 9.90 12.98
CA GLN A 154 -30.20 10.26 12.14
C GLN A 154 -29.75 10.81 10.77
N GLU A 155 -28.78 11.74 10.74
CA GLU A 155 -28.22 12.28 9.49
C GLU A 155 -27.57 11.17 8.64
N LEU A 156 -26.71 10.33 9.24
CA LEU A 156 -26.05 9.24 8.52
C LEU A 156 -27.02 8.15 8.03
N ALA A 157 -28.09 7.86 8.78
CA ALA A 157 -29.14 6.94 8.33
C ALA A 157 -29.92 7.51 7.13
N TYR A 158 -30.22 8.81 7.13
CA TYR A 158 -30.91 9.47 6.02
C TYR A 158 -30.03 9.58 4.77
N ALA A 159 -28.72 9.87 4.93
CA ALA A 159 -27.75 9.80 3.84
C ALA A 159 -27.66 8.38 3.24
N SER A 160 -27.63 7.34 4.08
CA SER A 160 -27.64 5.95 3.63
C SER A 160 -28.95 5.54 2.94
N TYR A 161 -30.10 6.08 3.35
CA TYR A 161 -31.39 5.88 2.67
C TYR A 161 -31.41 6.49 1.26
N LEU A 162 -30.77 7.63 1.07
CA LEU A 162 -30.58 8.29 -0.22
C LEU A 162 -29.49 7.62 -1.11
N ASN A 163 -28.91 6.50 -0.68
CA ASN A 163 -27.77 5.84 -1.33
C ASN A 163 -26.54 6.77 -1.54
N ILE A 164 -26.28 7.66 -0.58
CA ILE A 164 -25.07 8.49 -0.58
C ILE A 164 -23.91 7.65 -0.04
N HIS A 165 -22.83 7.51 -0.82
CA HIS A 165 -21.71 6.63 -0.49
C HIS A 165 -20.66 7.24 0.45
N THR A 166 -20.65 8.56 0.65
CA THR A 166 -19.72 9.22 1.57
C THR A 166 -20.36 10.39 2.30
N ALA A 167 -20.18 10.42 3.62
CA ALA A 167 -20.55 11.53 4.49
C ALA A 167 -19.29 12.12 5.15
N ILE A 168 -19.16 13.44 5.11
CA ILE A 168 -18.09 14.19 5.77
C ILE A 168 -18.57 14.61 7.16
N LEU A 169 -17.85 14.21 8.19
CA LEU A 169 -18.15 14.49 9.59
C LEU A 169 -17.58 15.85 10.04
N PRO A 170 -18.22 16.55 10.99
CA PRO A 170 -17.68 17.77 11.59
C PRO A 170 -16.33 17.51 12.27
N PRO A 171 -15.41 18.48 12.31
CA PRO A 171 -14.12 18.30 12.96
C PRO A 171 -14.27 18.11 14.49
N PRO A 172 -13.49 17.22 15.13
CA PRO A 172 -13.32 17.26 16.58
C PRO A 172 -12.76 18.64 16.97
N ARG A 173 -13.30 19.21 18.04
CA ARG A 173 -12.99 20.56 18.53
C ARG A 173 -12.02 20.53 19.71
N THR A 174 -11.91 19.43 20.44
CA THR A 174 -11.03 19.31 21.63
C THR A 174 -10.37 17.94 21.78
N ARG A 175 -9.05 17.95 22.00
CA ARG A 175 -8.26 16.74 22.31
C ARG A 175 -8.66 16.09 23.63
N ALA A 176 -9.35 16.81 24.53
CA ALA A 176 -9.80 16.29 25.83
C ALA A 176 -10.92 15.23 25.72
N HIS A 177 -11.77 15.31 24.68
CA HIS A 177 -12.92 14.41 24.49
C HIS A 177 -12.89 13.65 23.15
N VAL A 178 -11.77 13.70 22.43
CA VAL A 178 -11.58 13.03 21.14
C VAL A 178 -11.78 11.50 21.20
N ALA A 179 -11.61 10.88 22.38
CA ALA A 179 -11.97 9.46 22.58
C ALA A 179 -13.49 9.21 22.53
N SER A 180 -14.32 10.16 22.99
CA SER A 180 -15.78 10.11 22.84
C SER A 180 -16.17 10.24 21.37
N TYR A 181 -15.52 11.14 20.62
CA TYR A 181 -15.66 11.26 19.16
C TYR A 181 -15.37 9.92 18.49
N GLY A 182 -14.22 9.30 18.79
CA GLY A 182 -13.84 8.00 18.23
C GLY A 182 -14.85 6.89 18.54
N ARG A 183 -15.41 6.82 19.76
CA ARG A 183 -16.47 5.86 20.11
C ARG A 183 -17.73 6.10 19.28
N ILE A 184 -18.16 7.36 19.14
CA ILE A 184 -19.37 7.72 18.37
C ILE A 184 -19.17 7.36 16.89
N VAL A 185 -18.01 7.64 16.31
CA VAL A 185 -17.67 7.23 14.93
C VAL A 185 -17.67 5.71 14.79
N GLN A 186 -17.07 4.96 15.72
CA GLN A 186 -17.10 3.49 15.68
C GLN A 186 -18.54 2.94 15.76
N ALA A 187 -19.42 3.56 16.55
CA ALA A 187 -20.84 3.21 16.60
C ALA A 187 -21.57 3.53 15.28
N CYS A 188 -21.24 4.64 14.63
CA CYS A 188 -21.78 5.00 13.31
C CYS A 188 -21.30 4.05 12.20
N LEU A 189 -19.99 3.76 12.15
CA LEU A 189 -19.39 2.78 11.22
C LEU A 189 -20.09 1.41 11.29
N LYS A 190 -20.48 0.97 12.48
CA LYS A 190 -21.24 -0.28 12.71
C LYS A 190 -22.70 -0.20 12.26
N LYS A 191 -23.32 0.98 12.26
CA LYS A 191 -24.71 1.20 11.80
C LYS A 191 -24.83 1.46 10.29
N THR A 192 -23.79 1.98 9.62
CA THR A 192 -23.80 2.28 8.18
C THR A 192 -22.77 1.44 7.41
N PRO A 193 -22.98 0.11 7.23
CA PRO A 193 -21.95 -0.80 6.71
C PRO A 193 -21.37 -0.41 5.34
N TYR A 194 -22.18 0.16 4.45
CA TYR A 194 -21.79 0.46 3.06
C TYR A 194 -21.39 1.92 2.80
N MET A 195 -21.30 2.76 3.83
CA MET A 195 -20.97 4.19 3.69
C MET A 195 -19.56 4.48 4.20
N GLN A 196 -18.81 5.30 3.47
CA GLN A 196 -17.52 5.85 3.88
C GLN A 196 -17.74 7.08 4.77
N LEU A 197 -17.01 7.19 5.87
CA LEU A 197 -17.03 8.35 6.76
C LEU A 197 -15.72 9.12 6.61
N ALA A 198 -15.80 10.38 6.19
CA ALA A 198 -14.65 11.26 6.02
C ALA A 198 -14.58 12.26 7.19
N ILE A 199 -13.60 12.13 8.09
CA ILE A 199 -13.42 13.12 9.17
C ILE A 199 -12.75 14.36 8.60
N ARG A 200 -13.40 15.52 8.74
CA ARG A 200 -12.78 16.82 8.48
C ARG A 200 -11.79 17.14 9.59
N LEU A 201 -10.54 17.48 9.25
CA LEU A 201 -9.54 17.95 10.22
C LEU A 201 -8.74 19.13 9.64
N PRO A 202 -8.51 20.21 10.38
CA PRO A 202 -7.55 21.23 9.98
C PRO A 202 -6.14 20.62 9.95
N ILE A 203 -5.32 21.01 8.97
CA ILE A 203 -3.97 20.43 8.78
C ILE A 203 -2.96 20.77 9.89
N TYR A 204 -3.29 21.73 10.76
CA TYR A 204 -2.68 22.01 12.07
C TYR A 204 -3.68 22.82 12.93
N ASN A 205 -3.44 22.94 14.24
CA ASN A 205 -4.29 23.79 15.10
C ASN A 205 -3.81 25.27 15.03
N PRO A 206 -4.60 26.23 14.51
CA PRO A 206 -4.19 27.62 14.41
C PRO A 206 -4.33 28.43 15.72
N TYR A 207 -4.97 27.88 16.77
CA TYR A 207 -5.29 28.61 18.01
C TYR A 207 -4.35 28.31 19.18
N ALA A 208 -3.48 27.31 19.07
CA ALA A 208 -2.68 26.78 20.19
C ALA A 208 -1.78 27.82 20.88
N ASN A 209 -1.37 28.88 20.19
CA ASN A 209 -0.67 30.04 20.77
C ASN A 209 -1.63 31.10 21.38
N GLY A 210 -2.56 30.67 22.23
CA GLY A 210 -3.32 31.55 23.15
C GLY A 210 -4.19 32.63 22.49
N GLY A 211 -4.57 32.47 21.23
CA GLY A 211 -5.40 33.43 20.50
C GLY A 211 -6.84 33.42 21.00
N GLN A 212 -7.38 34.59 21.39
CA GLN A 212 -8.76 34.72 21.87
C GLN A 212 -9.78 34.11 20.91
N ASP A 213 -10.85 33.55 21.48
CA ASP A 213 -12.03 33.08 20.76
C ASP A 213 -12.49 34.06 19.69
N VAL A 214 -12.40 33.66 18.42
CA VAL A 214 -13.15 34.28 17.32
C VAL A 214 -14.54 33.61 17.24
N ILE A 215 -15.16 33.39 18.39
CA ILE A 215 -16.60 33.17 18.47
C ILE A 215 -17.25 34.53 18.27
N THR A 216 -18.08 34.67 17.24
CA THR A 216 -18.84 35.91 16.98
C THR A 216 -20.05 36.04 17.91
N SER A 217 -19.80 36.10 19.22
CA SER A 217 -20.78 36.42 20.26
C SER A 217 -20.12 37.29 21.33
N LYS A 218 -20.61 38.53 21.50
CA LYS A 218 -20.22 39.35 22.66
C LYS A 218 -20.89 38.79 23.91
N GLY A 219 -20.11 38.47 24.94
CA GLY A 219 -20.58 38.18 26.28
C GLY A 219 -19.53 38.61 27.29
N ASP A 220 -19.84 39.62 28.10
CA ASP A 220 -18.92 40.14 29.12
C ASP A 220 -18.82 39.19 30.33
N GLY A 221 -17.66 39.16 30.98
CA GLY A 221 -17.31 38.14 31.97
C GLY A 221 -18.11 38.20 33.28
N VAL A 222 -18.37 37.03 33.87
CA VAL A 222 -19.09 36.87 35.14
C VAL A 222 -18.15 36.37 36.25
N SER A 223 -18.20 37.02 37.41
CA SER A 223 -17.42 36.63 38.60
C SER A 223 -17.96 35.36 39.25
N SER A 224 -17.06 34.44 39.64
CA SER A 224 -17.41 33.20 40.33
C SER A 224 -17.83 33.44 41.78
N ASN A 225 -18.96 32.86 42.20
CA ASN A 225 -19.39 32.83 43.61
C ASN A 225 -19.24 31.39 44.18
N PRO A 226 -18.81 31.20 45.44
CA PRO A 226 -18.41 29.89 45.95
C PRO A 226 -19.59 29.07 46.49
N GLY A 227 -19.68 27.78 46.15
CA GLY A 227 -20.74 26.90 46.67
C GLY A 227 -20.61 25.40 46.40
N THR A 228 -19.92 24.98 45.32
CA THR A 228 -19.78 23.56 44.94
C THR A 228 -18.33 23.05 45.11
N PRO A 229 -18.14 21.81 45.60
CA PRO A 229 -16.80 21.24 45.79
C PRO A 229 -16.17 20.84 44.45
N ARG A 230 -15.30 21.71 43.91
CA ARG A 230 -14.53 21.44 42.69
C ARG A 230 -13.46 20.37 42.97
N LEU A 231 -13.45 19.32 42.15
CA LEU A 231 -12.40 18.30 42.16
C LEU A 231 -11.12 18.92 41.58
N VAL A 232 -10.09 19.12 42.40
CA VAL A 232 -8.85 19.78 41.99
C VAL A 232 -7.97 18.79 41.23
N VAL A 233 -8.09 18.81 39.91
CA VAL A 233 -7.02 18.34 39.02
C VAL A 233 -5.89 19.37 39.09
N SER A 234 -4.67 18.91 39.36
CA SER A 234 -3.49 19.76 39.49
C SER A 234 -2.88 20.06 38.12
N ASP A 235 -2.90 21.31 37.70
CA ASP A 235 -2.25 21.76 36.47
C ASP A 235 -0.72 21.54 36.56
N VAL A 236 -0.16 20.75 35.63
CA VAL A 236 1.29 20.54 35.49
C VAL A 236 1.79 21.22 34.22
N ALA A 237 1.56 22.53 34.14
CA ALA A 237 2.12 23.37 33.09
C ALA A 237 3.56 23.75 33.45
N ASN A 238 4.54 23.08 32.83
CA ASN A 238 5.81 23.64 32.35
C ASN A 238 6.77 22.54 31.87
N ALA A 239 6.74 22.25 30.57
CA ALA A 239 7.87 21.66 29.85
C ALA A 239 8.12 22.56 28.63
N SER A 240 9.34 23.08 28.49
CA SER A 240 9.69 24.03 27.43
C SER A 240 9.93 23.30 26.10
N VAL A 241 8.83 23.01 25.39
CA VAL A 241 8.84 22.67 23.97
C VAL A 241 8.68 23.97 23.17
N GLU A 242 9.39 24.11 22.05
CA GLU A 242 9.17 25.20 21.08
C GLU A 242 7.70 25.17 20.62
N PRO A 243 6.85 26.16 20.97
CA PRO A 243 5.39 26.00 20.93
C PRO A 243 4.88 25.55 19.55
N PHE A 244 5.36 26.20 18.50
CA PHE A 244 4.98 25.96 17.11
C PHE A 244 5.14 24.51 16.64
N GLN A 245 6.00 23.70 17.27
CA GLN A 245 6.21 22.30 16.88
C GLN A 245 5.30 21.30 17.63
N ALA A 246 4.70 21.70 18.76
CA ALA A 246 3.61 20.94 19.37
C ALA A 246 2.31 21.15 18.58
N ASP A 247 2.02 22.41 18.23
CA ASP A 247 0.80 22.88 17.54
C ASP A 247 0.47 22.15 16.22
N LEU A 248 1.52 21.71 15.50
CA LEU A 248 1.39 20.97 14.24
C LEU A 248 0.92 19.52 14.44
N ASN A 249 1.28 18.90 15.57
CA ASN A 249 1.05 17.48 15.81
C ASN A 249 -0.32 17.17 16.39
N GLU A 250 -0.94 18.10 17.12
CA GLU A 250 -2.20 17.87 17.86
C GLU A 250 -3.31 17.30 16.96
N THR A 251 -3.44 17.81 15.74
CA THR A 251 -4.48 17.39 14.78
C THR A 251 -4.26 15.99 14.22
N TRP A 252 -3.00 15.57 14.06
CA TRP A 252 -2.66 14.20 13.67
C TRP A 252 -2.79 13.24 14.87
N GLU A 253 -2.49 13.68 16.09
CA GLU A 253 -2.75 12.88 17.30
C GLU A 253 -4.25 12.68 17.56
N MET A 254 -5.09 13.68 17.27
CA MET A 254 -6.56 13.53 17.28
C MET A 254 -7.00 12.43 16.29
N TRP A 255 -6.47 12.45 15.06
CA TRP A 255 -6.71 11.40 14.08
C TRP A 255 -6.22 10.03 14.58
N ASP A 256 -5.06 9.96 15.22
CA ASP A 256 -4.47 8.73 15.73
C ASP A 256 -5.32 8.06 16.83
N VAL A 257 -5.88 8.85 17.75
CA VAL A 257 -6.83 8.34 18.74
C VAL A 257 -8.12 7.84 18.07
N ILE A 258 -8.67 8.58 17.10
CA ILE A 258 -9.93 8.21 16.45
C ILE A 258 -9.77 6.94 15.59
N ARG A 259 -8.73 6.87 14.75
CA ARG A 259 -8.47 5.70 13.88
C ARG A 259 -8.17 4.44 14.69
N SER A 260 -7.48 4.57 15.82
CA SER A 260 -7.16 3.46 16.72
C SER A 260 -8.41 2.96 17.46
N ILE A 261 -9.28 3.86 17.96
CA ILE A 261 -10.57 3.45 18.54
C ILE A 261 -11.49 2.83 17.48
N CYS A 262 -11.41 3.27 16.23
CA CYS A 262 -12.15 2.68 15.11
C CYS A 262 -11.51 1.41 14.54
N ASP A 263 -10.48 0.84 15.20
CA ASP A 263 -9.73 -0.34 14.73
C ASP A 263 -9.35 -0.25 13.25
N TYR A 264 -8.83 0.92 12.85
CA TYR A 264 -8.30 1.19 11.51
C TYR A 264 -9.28 0.84 10.36
N ASP A 265 -10.60 0.92 10.58
CA ASP A 265 -11.63 0.58 9.58
C ASP A 265 -11.36 1.28 8.23
N PRO A 266 -11.22 0.54 7.11
CA PRO A 266 -10.84 1.12 5.81
C PRO A 266 -11.93 2.03 5.19
N ARG A 267 -13.12 2.10 5.80
CA ARG A 267 -14.18 3.06 5.44
C ARG A 267 -14.04 4.39 6.18
N LEU A 268 -13.11 4.50 7.11
CA LEU A 268 -12.76 5.75 7.78
C LEU A 268 -11.62 6.45 7.03
N VAL A 269 -11.90 7.64 6.50
CA VAL A 269 -10.96 8.43 5.70
C VAL A 269 -10.86 9.86 6.20
N LEU A 270 -9.90 10.61 5.67
CA LEU A 270 -9.66 12.01 6.03
C LEU A 270 -10.11 12.99 4.96
N MET A 271 -10.60 14.14 5.43
CA MET A 271 -10.74 15.38 4.68
C MET A 271 -9.85 16.45 5.34
N LEU A 272 -8.68 16.71 4.77
CA LEU A 272 -7.79 17.72 5.31
C LEU A 272 -8.24 19.12 4.90
N ASP A 273 -8.52 19.95 5.90
CA ASP A 273 -8.93 21.33 5.77
C ASP A 273 -7.68 22.23 5.72
N LEU A 274 -7.44 22.80 4.54
CA LEU A 274 -6.25 23.60 4.23
C LEU A 274 -6.52 25.11 4.39
N THR A 275 -7.63 25.48 5.04
CA THR A 275 -7.99 26.88 5.36
C THR A 275 -7.01 27.60 6.28
N PRO A 276 -6.41 26.96 7.31
CA PRO A 276 -5.45 27.62 8.20
C PRO A 276 -4.26 28.23 7.46
N LEU A 277 -3.95 29.49 7.79
CA LEU A 277 -2.82 30.24 7.27
C LEU A 277 -2.04 30.89 8.44
N PRO A 278 -0.70 31.02 8.36
CA PRO A 278 0.16 30.62 7.25
C PRO A 278 0.35 29.10 7.16
N PHE A 279 0.24 28.56 5.94
CA PHE A 279 0.43 27.12 5.69
C PHE A 279 1.84 26.68 6.15
N PRO A 280 2.02 25.54 6.84
CA PRO A 280 3.29 25.19 7.47
C PRO A 280 4.44 25.05 6.48
N THR A 281 5.61 25.55 6.88
CA THR A 281 6.87 25.41 6.13
C THR A 281 7.70 24.20 6.58
N ALA A 282 7.36 23.58 7.70
CA ALA A 282 8.00 22.37 8.22
C ALA A 282 7.49 21.12 7.47
N THR A 283 8.05 20.84 6.30
CA THR A 283 7.62 19.75 5.39
C THR A 283 7.46 18.41 6.09
N GLU A 284 8.37 18.04 6.98
CA GLU A 284 8.38 16.75 7.69
C GLU A 284 7.11 16.48 8.50
N ALA A 285 6.54 17.50 9.15
CA ALA A 285 5.28 17.35 9.89
C ALA A 285 4.11 17.05 8.95
N LEU A 286 4.16 17.57 7.72
CA LEU A 286 3.16 17.32 6.69
C LEU A 286 3.33 15.95 6.02
N LEU A 287 4.55 15.38 5.98
CA LEU A 287 4.81 14.04 5.41
C LEU A 287 4.03 12.94 6.14
N LYS A 288 3.65 13.13 7.40
CA LYS A 288 2.81 12.17 8.15
C LYS A 288 1.50 11.86 7.43
N TRP A 289 0.86 12.89 6.87
CA TRP A 289 -0.38 12.75 6.11
C TRP A 289 -0.23 11.93 4.82
N ASN A 290 0.99 11.72 4.30
CA ASN A 290 1.21 10.82 3.16
C ASN A 290 0.91 9.34 3.51
N ALA A 291 1.07 8.95 4.79
CA ALA A 291 0.84 7.59 5.29
C ALA A 291 -0.63 7.31 5.67
N GLU A 292 -1.49 8.34 5.70
CA GLU A 292 -2.86 8.29 6.18
C GLU A 292 -3.88 8.28 5.02
N PRO A 293 -5.12 7.78 5.21
CA PRO A 293 -6.13 7.68 4.15
C PRO A 293 -6.77 9.04 3.81
N VAL A 294 -6.00 9.97 3.26
CA VAL A 294 -6.46 11.31 2.86
C VAL A 294 -7.25 11.26 1.56
N LYS A 295 -8.58 11.26 1.66
CA LYS A 295 -9.46 11.15 0.48
C LYS A 295 -9.92 12.49 -0.08
N TYR A 296 -10.04 13.52 0.77
CA TYR A 296 -10.52 14.84 0.40
C TYR A 296 -9.56 15.94 0.88
N LEU A 297 -9.51 17.06 0.14
CA LEU A 297 -8.80 18.29 0.54
C LEU A 297 -9.76 19.48 0.41
N PHE A 298 -9.98 20.24 1.49
CA PHE A 298 -10.82 21.45 1.45
C PHE A 298 -9.99 22.68 1.08
N LEU A 299 -10.43 23.40 0.06
CA LEU A 299 -9.82 24.63 -0.43
C LEU A 299 -10.88 25.72 -0.65
N PRO A 300 -11.28 26.46 0.39
CA PRO A 300 -12.08 27.67 0.20
C PRO A 300 -11.27 28.75 -0.51
N SER A 301 -11.95 29.69 -1.17
CA SER A 301 -11.31 30.74 -1.99
C SER A 301 -10.38 31.71 -1.23
N SER A 302 -10.30 31.60 0.09
CA SER A 302 -9.32 32.26 0.98
C SER A 302 -7.94 31.61 1.01
N THR A 303 -7.77 30.34 0.62
CA THR A 303 -6.45 29.68 0.55
C THR A 303 -5.65 30.13 -0.68
N PHE A 304 -6.32 30.75 -1.64
CA PHE A 304 -5.74 31.31 -2.86
C PHE A 304 -5.32 32.77 -2.65
N ILE A 305 -4.18 33.12 -3.24
CA ILE A 305 -3.65 34.48 -3.32
C ILE A 305 -3.72 34.98 -4.76
N ALA A 306 -3.88 36.29 -4.94
CA ALA A 306 -3.86 36.89 -6.27
C ALA A 306 -2.43 36.98 -6.82
N ASN A 307 -2.21 36.47 -8.05
CA ASN A 307 -0.97 36.72 -8.78
C ASN A 307 -0.92 38.15 -9.36
N MET A 308 0.23 38.56 -9.92
CA MET A 308 0.44 39.88 -10.54
C MET A 308 -0.55 40.24 -11.67
N LYS A 309 -1.33 39.29 -12.19
CA LYS A 309 -2.36 39.51 -13.22
C LYS A 309 -3.79 39.52 -12.66
N GLY A 310 -3.98 39.29 -11.36
CA GLY A 310 -5.27 39.29 -10.65
C GLY A 310 -5.98 37.93 -10.57
N TYR A 311 -5.34 36.84 -11.01
CA TYR A 311 -5.92 35.49 -10.97
C TYR A 311 -5.54 34.75 -9.67
N PRO A 312 -6.42 33.87 -9.14
CA PRO A 312 -6.11 33.03 -7.98
C PRO A 312 -4.99 32.03 -8.29
N VAL A 313 -4.04 31.90 -7.37
CA VAL A 313 -2.99 30.87 -7.32
C VAL A 313 -2.78 30.44 -5.87
N LEU A 314 -2.23 29.25 -5.61
CA LEU A 314 -1.93 28.81 -4.23
C LEU A 314 -0.51 29.22 -3.80
N PRO A 315 -0.25 29.39 -2.48
CA PRO A 315 1.10 29.53 -1.92
C PRO A 315 2.03 28.37 -2.29
N LYS A 316 3.35 28.59 -2.24
CA LYS A 316 4.32 27.59 -2.72
C LYS A 316 4.36 26.30 -1.90
N ALA A 317 4.26 26.37 -0.57
CA ALA A 317 4.18 25.18 0.27
C ALA A 317 2.92 24.33 -0.05
N THR A 318 1.75 24.98 -0.18
CA THR A 318 0.49 24.34 -0.56
C THR A 318 0.55 23.74 -1.98
N GLN A 319 1.26 24.37 -2.92
CA GLN A 319 1.53 23.81 -4.26
C GLN A 319 2.41 22.56 -4.24
N SER A 320 3.29 22.41 -3.24
CA SER A 320 4.13 21.21 -3.06
C SER A 320 3.30 20.11 -2.39
N PHE A 321 2.67 20.39 -1.25
CA PHE A 321 1.82 19.44 -0.52
C PHE A 321 0.73 18.81 -1.40
N ILE A 322 0.03 19.60 -2.22
CA ILE A 322 -1.00 19.06 -3.14
C ILE A 322 -0.38 18.15 -4.22
N ARG A 323 0.85 18.42 -4.69
CA ARG A 323 1.56 17.52 -5.62
C ARG A 323 2.11 16.27 -4.93
N GLU A 324 2.50 16.38 -3.67
CA GLU A 324 2.89 15.24 -2.83
C GLU A 324 1.68 14.33 -2.58
N MET A 325 0.52 14.87 -2.25
CA MET A 325 -0.75 14.13 -2.17
C MET A 325 -1.14 13.43 -3.50
N MET A 326 -0.86 14.04 -4.65
CA MET A 326 -1.02 13.37 -5.96
C MET A 326 -0.01 12.24 -6.16
N ALA A 327 1.24 12.42 -5.70
CA ALA A 327 2.33 11.47 -5.87
C ALA A 327 2.29 10.30 -4.88
N ALA A 328 1.70 10.50 -3.70
CA ALA A 328 1.46 9.50 -2.65
C ALA A 328 0.24 8.60 -2.93
N GLY A 329 -0.34 8.64 -4.14
CA GLY A 329 -1.34 7.68 -4.62
C GLY A 329 -2.79 7.97 -4.22
N HIS A 330 -3.02 8.87 -3.27
CA HIS A 330 -4.34 9.18 -2.69
C HIS A 330 -5.43 9.57 -3.72
N ARG A 331 -5.01 10.12 -4.88
CA ARG A 331 -5.88 10.70 -5.92
C ARG A 331 -7.02 11.53 -5.31
N PRO A 332 -6.68 12.61 -4.59
CA PRO A 332 -7.62 13.29 -3.69
C PRO A 332 -8.76 13.97 -4.44
N THR A 333 -9.90 14.07 -3.76
CA THR A 333 -11.02 14.92 -4.18
C THR A 333 -10.85 16.31 -3.59
N ILE A 334 -10.49 17.27 -4.42
CA ILE A 334 -10.29 18.66 -4.03
C ILE A 334 -11.65 19.36 -4.04
N VAL A 335 -12.13 19.71 -2.84
CA VAL A 335 -13.40 20.40 -2.60
C VAL A 335 -13.15 21.91 -2.60
N LEU A 336 -13.56 22.59 -3.67
CA LEU A 336 -13.42 24.05 -3.81
C LEU A 336 -14.66 24.76 -3.24
N ALA A 337 -14.45 25.64 -2.27
CA ALA A 337 -15.50 26.40 -1.59
C ALA A 337 -15.35 27.92 -1.76
N ASP A 338 -16.40 28.68 -1.47
CA ASP A 338 -16.42 30.15 -1.54
C ASP A 338 -15.99 30.76 -2.91
N THR A 339 -15.92 29.98 -3.99
CA THR A 339 -15.41 30.42 -5.30
C THR A 339 -16.30 31.50 -5.95
N THR A 340 -17.57 31.54 -5.57
CA THR A 340 -18.57 32.54 -5.98
C THR A 340 -18.43 33.88 -5.25
N LYS A 341 -17.77 33.94 -4.08
CA LYS A 341 -17.71 35.15 -3.21
C LYS A 341 -16.78 36.27 -3.72
N GLY A 342 -16.34 36.23 -4.99
CA GLY A 342 -15.67 37.34 -5.66
C GLY A 342 -14.29 37.75 -5.14
N ARG A 343 -13.66 36.98 -4.23
CA ARG A 343 -12.35 37.30 -3.61
C ARG A 343 -11.24 37.65 -4.61
N HIS A 344 -11.29 37.10 -5.83
CA HIS A 344 -10.32 37.36 -6.90
C HIS A 344 -10.97 38.08 -8.08
N HIS A 345 -10.42 39.23 -8.46
CA HIS A 345 -11.05 40.14 -9.42
C HIS A 345 -10.90 39.74 -10.91
N LYS A 346 -10.20 38.63 -11.23
CA LYS A 346 -10.16 38.06 -12.59
C LYS A 346 -10.45 36.57 -12.61
N GLY A 347 -11.17 36.15 -13.65
CA GLY A 347 -11.44 34.75 -13.99
C GLY A 347 -12.75 34.18 -13.40
N GLY A 348 -13.27 34.73 -12.31
CA GLY A 348 -14.51 34.27 -11.68
C GLY A 348 -14.37 32.89 -11.02
N GLU A 349 -15.43 32.09 -11.07
CA GLU A 349 -15.53 30.81 -10.36
C GLU A 349 -14.68 29.70 -11.01
N ALA A 350 -14.70 29.58 -12.34
CA ALA A 350 -14.10 28.45 -13.04
C ALA A 350 -12.55 28.42 -12.98
N VAL A 351 -11.89 29.56 -12.77
CA VAL A 351 -10.41 29.61 -12.75
C VAL A 351 -9.79 28.91 -11.54
N TYR A 352 -10.53 28.72 -10.44
CA TYR A 352 -10.04 27.93 -9.30
C TYR A 352 -9.85 26.46 -9.70
N ALA A 353 -10.85 25.85 -10.36
CA ALA A 353 -10.76 24.50 -10.89
C ALA A 353 -9.70 24.38 -12.00
N GLN A 354 -9.63 25.36 -12.91
CA GLN A 354 -8.59 25.40 -13.96
C GLN A 354 -7.17 25.49 -13.37
N TYR A 355 -6.98 26.21 -12.26
CA TYR A 355 -5.69 26.28 -11.58
C TYR A 355 -5.32 24.94 -10.91
N VAL A 356 -6.28 24.25 -10.31
CA VAL A 356 -6.06 22.88 -9.77
C VAL A 356 -5.69 21.90 -10.90
N ARG A 357 -6.41 21.92 -12.04
CA ARG A 357 -6.03 21.15 -13.24
C ARG A 357 -4.66 21.54 -13.80
N HIS A 358 -4.23 22.79 -13.65
CA HIS A 358 -2.88 23.23 -14.00
C HIS A 358 -1.82 22.67 -13.04
N LEU A 359 -2.09 22.57 -11.73
CA LEU A 359 -1.19 21.90 -10.78
C LEU A 359 -1.05 20.40 -11.07
N GLU A 360 -2.16 19.71 -11.36
CA GLU A 360 -2.18 18.32 -11.81
C GLU A 360 -1.32 18.13 -13.07
N LYS A 361 -1.61 18.89 -14.13
CA LYS A 361 -0.89 18.81 -15.42
C LYS A 361 0.59 19.22 -15.34
N THR A 362 0.99 19.97 -14.33
CA THR A 362 2.39 20.38 -14.09
C THR A 362 3.06 19.62 -12.95
N SER A 363 2.42 18.58 -12.39
CA SER A 363 3.04 17.74 -11.37
C SER A 363 4.11 16.84 -12.01
N PRO A 364 5.38 16.85 -11.53
CA PRO A 364 6.43 16.00 -12.08
C PRO A 364 6.06 14.51 -12.06
N HIS A 365 5.40 14.05 -10.99
CA HIS A 365 4.92 12.68 -10.86
C HIS A 365 3.88 12.32 -11.94
N VAL A 366 2.90 13.18 -12.19
CA VAL A 366 1.86 12.94 -13.21
C VAL A 366 2.47 12.92 -14.63
N ILE A 367 3.49 13.75 -14.87
CA ILE A 367 4.25 13.74 -16.13
C ILE A 367 5.09 12.47 -16.26
N ALA A 368 5.74 12.02 -15.18
CA ALA A 368 6.54 10.80 -15.16
C ALA A 368 5.67 9.55 -15.36
N ALA A 369 4.56 9.42 -14.63
CA ALA A 369 3.63 8.30 -14.74
C ALA A 369 3.05 8.16 -16.16
N LYS A 370 2.81 9.27 -16.88
CA LYS A 370 2.32 9.26 -18.27
C LYS A 370 3.42 9.13 -19.33
N LYS A 371 4.69 8.98 -18.94
CA LYS A 371 5.82 8.84 -19.86
C LYS A 371 6.36 7.41 -19.83
N ALA A 372 6.21 6.68 -20.94
CA ALA A 372 6.76 5.33 -21.08
C ALA A 372 8.28 5.29 -20.77
N GLY A 373 8.71 4.24 -20.07
CA GLY A 373 10.10 4.04 -19.66
C GLY A 373 10.53 4.79 -18.39
N THR A 374 9.59 5.30 -17.59
CA THR A 374 9.85 5.73 -16.19
C THR A 374 9.44 4.64 -15.20
N VAL A 375 9.94 4.74 -13.96
CA VAL A 375 9.52 3.85 -12.86
C VAL A 375 8.04 4.05 -12.56
N GLU A 376 7.56 5.29 -12.54
CA GLU A 376 6.17 5.64 -12.24
C GLU A 376 5.18 5.14 -13.31
N HIS A 377 5.60 5.04 -14.57
CA HIS A 377 4.81 4.44 -15.64
C HIS A 377 4.82 2.91 -15.54
N PHE A 378 5.96 2.30 -15.25
CA PHE A 378 6.08 0.84 -15.13
C PHE A 378 5.30 0.30 -13.92
N ALA A 379 5.35 1.01 -12.78
CA ALA A 379 4.74 0.57 -11.53
C ALA A 379 3.21 0.82 -11.43
N GLN A 380 2.55 1.35 -12.47
CA GLN A 380 1.10 1.59 -12.45
C GLN A 380 0.31 0.30 -12.15
N GLY A 381 -0.43 0.32 -11.03
CA GLY A 381 -1.22 -0.82 -10.55
C GLY A 381 -0.52 -1.66 -9.47
N TYR A 382 0.77 -1.42 -9.20
CA TYR A 382 1.53 -2.07 -8.12
C TYR A 382 1.69 -1.20 -6.86
N GLN A 383 1.14 0.01 -6.86
CA GLN A 383 1.38 0.98 -5.79
C GLN A 383 0.68 0.62 -4.46
N ASP A 384 1.53 0.43 -3.43
CA ASP A 384 1.26 -0.19 -2.13
C ASP A 384 0.65 -1.60 -2.17
N TYR A 385 0.65 -2.27 -3.33
CA TYR A 385 0.13 -3.63 -3.47
C TYR A 385 1.12 -4.66 -2.91
N LEU A 386 0.69 -5.45 -1.93
CA LEU A 386 1.55 -6.45 -1.27
C LEU A 386 1.75 -7.69 -2.14
N GLN A 387 3.00 -7.94 -2.55
CA GLN A 387 3.39 -9.10 -3.34
C GLN A 387 4.24 -10.06 -2.49
N ALA A 388 4.00 -11.36 -2.61
CA ALA A 388 4.91 -12.35 -2.03
C ALA A 388 6.30 -12.24 -2.73
N PRO A 389 7.41 -12.21 -1.98
CA PRO A 389 8.75 -12.25 -2.57
C PRO A 389 8.94 -13.53 -3.39
N LEU A 390 9.61 -13.41 -4.54
CA LEU A 390 9.91 -14.57 -5.37
C LEU A 390 10.91 -15.50 -4.65
N GLN A 391 10.84 -16.80 -4.93
CA GLN A 391 11.79 -17.79 -4.40
C GLN A 391 12.41 -18.63 -5.54
N PRO A 392 13.22 -18.04 -6.44
CA PRO A 392 13.66 -18.72 -7.67
C PRO A 392 14.54 -19.97 -7.42
N LEU A 393 15.07 -20.16 -6.21
CA LEU A 393 15.76 -21.38 -5.83
C LEU A 393 14.78 -22.54 -5.58
N MET A 394 13.69 -22.29 -4.84
CA MET A 394 12.65 -23.28 -4.55
C MET A 394 11.80 -23.55 -5.80
N ASP A 395 11.23 -22.49 -6.37
CA ASP A 395 10.28 -22.57 -7.48
C ASP A 395 10.97 -22.47 -8.85
N ASN A 396 10.26 -22.88 -9.90
CA ASN A 396 10.70 -22.68 -11.28
C ASN A 396 9.86 -21.56 -11.90
N LEU A 397 10.48 -20.38 -12.06
CA LEU A 397 9.79 -19.17 -12.54
C LEU A 397 9.14 -19.36 -13.92
N GLN A 398 8.02 -18.67 -14.12
CA GLN A 398 7.29 -18.66 -15.39
C GLN A 398 7.99 -17.79 -16.44
N SER A 399 7.74 -18.09 -17.73
CA SER A 399 8.31 -17.33 -18.85
C SER A 399 7.90 -15.85 -18.85
N THR A 400 6.74 -15.51 -18.28
CA THR A 400 6.27 -14.13 -18.07
C THR A 400 7.12 -13.40 -17.04
N THR A 401 7.49 -14.05 -15.92
CA THR A 401 8.37 -13.47 -14.89
C THR A 401 9.72 -13.08 -15.47
N TYR A 402 10.36 -13.98 -16.24
CA TYR A 402 11.60 -13.66 -16.96
C TYR A 402 11.41 -12.52 -17.97
N GLN A 403 10.28 -12.46 -18.69
CA GLN A 403 9.97 -11.36 -19.60
C GLN A 403 9.79 -10.01 -18.89
N THR A 404 9.30 -9.98 -17.64
CA THR A 404 9.27 -8.77 -16.81
C THR A 404 10.69 -8.35 -16.41
N PHE A 405 11.53 -9.28 -15.95
CA PHE A 405 12.93 -8.98 -15.63
C PHE A 405 13.69 -8.42 -16.84
N GLU A 406 13.47 -8.99 -18.03
CA GLU A 406 14.13 -8.62 -19.29
C GLU A 406 13.77 -7.22 -19.83
N GLN A 407 12.73 -6.56 -19.28
CA GLN A 407 12.35 -5.20 -19.66
C GLN A 407 13.23 -4.11 -19.02
N ASP A 408 14.05 -4.43 -18.02
CA ASP A 408 14.94 -3.47 -17.36
C ASP A 408 16.24 -3.23 -18.16
N PRO A 409 16.42 -2.06 -18.81
CA PRO A 409 17.63 -1.80 -19.59
C PRO A 409 18.84 -1.45 -18.70
N VAL A 410 18.60 -1.03 -17.46
CA VAL A 410 19.62 -0.50 -16.53
C VAL A 410 20.38 -1.65 -15.89
N LYS A 411 19.67 -2.65 -15.37
CA LYS A 411 20.25 -3.87 -14.79
C LYS A 411 21.25 -4.51 -15.75
N TYR A 412 20.81 -4.87 -16.95
CA TYR A 412 21.65 -5.57 -17.92
C TYR A 412 22.78 -4.72 -18.51
N ARG A 413 22.60 -3.39 -18.61
CA ARG A 413 23.70 -2.47 -18.99
C ARG A 413 24.77 -2.42 -17.91
N ASN A 414 24.39 -2.31 -16.64
CA ASN A 414 25.35 -2.25 -15.53
C ASN A 414 26.09 -3.60 -15.39
N TYR A 415 25.44 -4.75 -15.63
CA TYR A 415 26.11 -6.05 -15.74
C TYR A 415 27.09 -6.13 -16.93
N GLU A 416 26.73 -5.63 -18.11
CA GLU A 416 27.63 -5.56 -19.28
C GLU A 416 28.88 -4.73 -18.97
N GLU A 417 28.70 -3.59 -18.30
CA GLU A 417 29.77 -2.68 -17.92
C GLU A 417 30.71 -3.30 -16.87
N ALA A 418 30.15 -3.95 -15.84
CA ALA A 418 30.93 -4.66 -14.82
C ALA A 418 31.78 -5.80 -15.42
N MET A 419 31.20 -6.61 -16.31
CA MET A 419 31.93 -7.68 -17.02
C MET A 419 33.01 -7.11 -17.95
N TYR A 420 32.74 -5.99 -18.63
CA TYR A 420 33.72 -5.31 -19.48
C TYR A 420 34.90 -4.73 -18.69
N GLN A 421 34.65 -4.12 -17.53
CA GLN A 421 35.72 -3.58 -16.68
C GLN A 421 36.58 -4.69 -16.07
N ALA A 422 35.95 -5.76 -15.55
CA ALA A 422 36.68 -6.94 -15.09
C ALA A 422 37.51 -7.61 -16.20
N LEU A 423 37.02 -7.61 -17.45
CA LEU A 423 37.79 -8.03 -18.62
C LEU A 423 38.97 -7.10 -18.91
N MET A 424 38.81 -5.77 -18.84
CA MET A 424 39.90 -4.82 -19.08
C MET A 424 41.04 -5.01 -18.08
N ASP A 425 40.72 -5.07 -16.79
CA ASP A 425 41.67 -5.23 -15.69
C ASP A 425 42.38 -6.59 -15.68
N TRP A 426 41.85 -7.60 -16.38
CA TRP A 426 42.44 -8.93 -16.45
C TRP A 426 43.85 -8.89 -17.08
N SER A 427 44.87 -9.10 -16.26
CA SER A 427 46.27 -8.77 -16.57
C SER A 427 47.00 -9.76 -17.50
N THR A 428 46.36 -10.88 -17.83
CA THR A 428 46.90 -11.90 -18.75
C THR A 428 46.23 -11.80 -20.13
N ASN A 429 46.95 -12.23 -21.16
CA ASN A 429 46.43 -12.38 -22.52
C ASN A 429 45.83 -13.78 -22.77
N ASP A 430 45.69 -14.59 -21.72
CA ASP A 430 45.09 -15.91 -21.78
C ASP A 430 43.57 -15.81 -21.98
N ALA A 431 42.94 -16.85 -22.51
CA ALA A 431 41.50 -16.86 -22.73
C ALA A 431 40.74 -16.88 -21.39
N VAL A 432 39.87 -15.89 -21.18
CA VAL A 432 39.13 -15.69 -19.92
C VAL A 432 37.89 -16.58 -19.89
N ILE A 433 37.74 -17.40 -18.86
CA ILE A 433 36.59 -18.30 -18.71
C ILE A 433 35.51 -17.62 -17.86
N PHE A 434 34.35 -17.35 -18.43
CA PHE A 434 33.16 -16.93 -17.70
C PHE A 434 32.30 -18.12 -17.27
N CYS A 435 31.68 -18.02 -16.09
CA CYS A 435 30.55 -18.85 -15.71
C CYS A 435 29.37 -17.96 -15.29
N ILE A 436 28.25 -18.05 -16.00
CA ILE A 436 27.00 -17.36 -15.67
C ILE A 436 26.13 -18.34 -14.88
N ALA A 437 25.98 -18.13 -13.58
CA ALA A 437 25.24 -18.99 -12.67
C ALA A 437 23.85 -18.43 -12.37
N GLY A 438 22.80 -19.18 -12.75
CA GLY A 438 21.42 -18.66 -12.81
C GLY A 438 21.17 -17.92 -14.12
N ALA A 439 21.45 -18.55 -15.25
CA ALA A 439 21.43 -17.90 -16.56
C ALA A 439 20.03 -17.48 -17.05
N GLY A 440 18.94 -18.03 -16.50
CA GLY A 440 17.56 -17.74 -16.90
C GLY A 440 17.32 -18.01 -18.38
N ARG A 441 16.71 -17.06 -19.10
CA ARG A 441 16.58 -17.10 -20.58
C ARG A 441 17.79 -16.50 -21.32
N GLY A 442 18.89 -16.26 -20.59
CA GLY A 442 20.17 -15.79 -21.12
C GLY A 442 20.32 -14.29 -21.44
N PRO A 443 19.63 -13.32 -20.79
CA PRO A 443 19.95 -11.91 -21.01
C PRO A 443 21.37 -11.56 -20.57
N ILE A 444 21.83 -12.10 -19.43
CA ILE A 444 23.20 -11.88 -18.92
C ILE A 444 24.24 -12.60 -19.79
N VAL A 445 23.92 -13.80 -20.31
CA VAL A 445 24.77 -14.50 -21.30
C VAL A 445 25.00 -13.61 -22.53
N GLN A 446 23.94 -12.98 -23.05
CA GLN A 446 24.08 -12.03 -24.17
C GLN A 446 24.94 -10.82 -23.81
N ARG A 447 24.78 -10.26 -22.60
CA ARG A 447 25.62 -9.14 -22.13
C ARG A 447 27.08 -9.54 -21.91
N CYS A 448 27.34 -10.78 -21.50
CA CYS A 448 28.70 -11.32 -21.42
C CYS A 448 29.35 -11.36 -22.81
N LEU A 449 28.65 -11.91 -23.82
CA LEU A 449 29.14 -11.90 -25.21
C LEU A 449 29.37 -10.48 -25.75
N ASN A 450 28.45 -9.54 -25.49
CA ASN A 450 28.64 -8.13 -25.85
C ASN A 450 29.90 -7.54 -25.20
N ALA A 451 30.11 -7.77 -23.90
CA ALA A 451 31.28 -7.28 -23.17
C ALA A 451 32.59 -7.89 -23.69
N ILE A 452 32.59 -9.17 -24.02
CA ILE A 452 33.71 -9.88 -24.66
C ILE A 452 34.03 -9.23 -26.02
N ASP A 453 33.04 -9.10 -26.91
CA ASP A 453 33.23 -8.56 -28.26
C ASP A 453 33.71 -7.10 -28.22
N ARG A 454 33.23 -6.32 -27.24
CA ARG A 454 33.64 -4.94 -26.95
C ARG A 454 35.04 -4.84 -26.32
N SER A 455 35.48 -5.87 -25.59
CA SER A 455 36.82 -5.95 -24.97
C SER A 455 37.93 -6.35 -25.93
N HIS A 456 37.58 -7.04 -27.03
CA HIS A 456 38.49 -7.71 -27.95
C HIS A 456 39.43 -8.74 -27.31
N LYS A 457 39.20 -9.17 -26.06
CA LYS A 457 39.90 -10.30 -25.42
C LYS A 457 39.24 -11.63 -25.80
N ALA A 458 40.03 -12.70 -25.86
CA ALA A 458 39.52 -14.05 -26.05
C ALA A 458 38.84 -14.55 -24.77
N ALA A 459 37.66 -15.15 -24.88
CA ALA A 459 36.91 -15.67 -23.75
C ALA A 459 35.94 -16.80 -24.14
N SER A 460 35.69 -17.71 -23.20
CA SER A 460 34.65 -18.74 -23.28
C SER A 460 33.57 -18.47 -22.22
N VAL A 461 32.34 -18.95 -22.45
CA VAL A 461 31.21 -18.72 -21.54
C VAL A 461 30.51 -20.04 -21.20
N TYR A 462 30.42 -20.36 -19.92
CA TYR A 462 29.50 -21.37 -19.41
C TYR A 462 28.21 -20.71 -18.92
N ALA A 463 27.06 -21.32 -19.18
CA ALA A 463 25.77 -20.89 -18.66
C ALA A 463 25.11 -22.03 -17.87
N VAL A 464 24.98 -21.84 -16.56
CA VAL A 464 24.41 -22.79 -15.59
C VAL A 464 22.98 -22.38 -15.25
N GLU A 465 22.04 -23.32 -15.39
CA GLU A 465 20.62 -23.09 -15.05
C GLU A 465 19.96 -24.38 -14.51
N LYS A 466 19.14 -24.26 -13.46
CA LYS A 466 18.45 -25.36 -12.77
C LYS A 466 16.98 -25.50 -13.19
N ASN A 467 16.34 -24.44 -13.67
CA ASN A 467 14.97 -24.46 -14.18
C ASN A 467 14.95 -25.11 -15.58
N PRO A 468 14.37 -26.33 -15.75
CA PRO A 468 14.42 -27.04 -17.03
C PRO A 468 13.70 -26.28 -18.16
N ASN A 469 12.69 -25.47 -17.83
CA ASN A 469 11.92 -24.70 -18.80
C ASN A 469 12.76 -23.53 -19.37
N ALA A 470 13.51 -22.85 -18.51
CA ALA A 470 14.47 -21.82 -18.92
C ALA A 470 15.62 -22.44 -19.72
N PHE A 471 16.09 -23.62 -19.34
CA PHE A 471 17.16 -24.35 -20.05
C PHE A 471 16.80 -24.68 -21.51
N VAL A 472 15.55 -25.03 -21.82
CA VAL A 472 15.08 -25.20 -23.21
C VAL A 472 15.19 -23.89 -24.01
N THR A 473 14.95 -22.74 -23.37
CA THR A 473 15.17 -21.44 -24.02
C THR A 473 16.66 -21.23 -24.30
N LEU A 474 17.55 -21.50 -23.33
CA LEU A 474 19.00 -21.43 -23.53
C LEU A 474 19.48 -22.34 -24.67
N GLN A 475 18.98 -23.58 -24.76
CA GLN A 475 19.30 -24.50 -25.86
C GLN A 475 18.91 -23.94 -27.24
N SER A 476 17.75 -23.29 -27.34
CA SER A 476 17.33 -22.62 -28.56
C SER A 476 18.29 -21.48 -28.94
N ARG A 477 18.67 -20.64 -27.97
CA ARG A 477 19.59 -19.50 -28.20
C ARG A 477 21.03 -19.95 -28.48
N GLN A 478 21.51 -21.01 -27.85
CA GLN A 478 22.78 -21.63 -28.19
C GLN A 478 22.78 -22.10 -29.66
N LYS A 479 21.74 -22.82 -30.08
CA LYS A 479 21.63 -23.34 -31.46
C LYS A 479 21.49 -22.23 -32.51
N ASN A 480 20.76 -21.15 -32.21
CA ASN A 480 20.32 -20.18 -33.21
C ASN A 480 21.09 -18.84 -33.17
N GLU A 481 21.74 -18.49 -32.06
CA GLU A 481 22.38 -17.18 -31.85
C GLU A 481 23.86 -17.29 -31.45
N TRP A 482 24.22 -18.17 -30.53
CA TRP A 482 25.55 -18.17 -29.89
C TRP A 482 26.54 -19.19 -30.46
N GLY A 483 26.05 -20.32 -30.97
CA GLY A 483 26.87 -21.46 -31.38
C GLY A 483 27.80 -21.95 -30.26
N ASP A 484 29.00 -22.38 -30.66
CA ASP A 484 30.02 -22.94 -29.76
C ASP A 484 30.67 -21.89 -28.82
N ARG A 485 30.25 -20.61 -28.85
CA ARG A 485 30.74 -19.58 -27.91
C ARG A 485 30.21 -19.77 -26.49
N VAL A 486 29.10 -20.48 -26.32
CA VAL A 486 28.42 -20.68 -25.03
C VAL A 486 28.21 -22.17 -24.79
N ASN A 487 28.74 -22.67 -23.67
CA ASN A 487 28.56 -24.02 -23.18
C ASN A 487 27.43 -24.06 -22.13
N LEU A 488 26.36 -24.80 -22.42
CA LEU A 488 25.22 -24.93 -21.49
C LEU A 488 25.46 -26.07 -20.49
N VAL A 489 25.16 -25.82 -19.21
CA VAL A 489 25.22 -26.82 -18.14
C VAL A 489 23.90 -26.83 -17.38
N PHE A 490 23.22 -27.98 -17.33
CA PHE A 490 21.94 -28.12 -16.64
C PHE A 490 22.14 -28.58 -15.19
N GLY A 491 21.50 -27.90 -14.25
CA GLY A 491 21.37 -28.33 -12.86
C GLY A 491 21.66 -27.24 -11.83
N ASP A 492 21.58 -27.61 -10.55
CA ASP A 492 21.81 -26.72 -9.42
C ASP A 492 23.32 -26.50 -9.20
N MET A 493 23.76 -25.24 -9.17
CA MET A 493 25.16 -24.84 -8.98
C MET A 493 25.80 -25.36 -7.67
N ARG A 494 24.98 -25.69 -6.67
CA ARG A 494 25.41 -26.27 -5.39
C ARG A 494 25.70 -27.76 -5.46
N HIS A 495 25.33 -28.44 -6.55
CA HIS A 495 25.34 -29.91 -6.67
C HIS A 495 26.03 -30.43 -7.93
N ILE A 496 26.01 -29.69 -9.03
CA ILE A 496 26.77 -30.04 -10.25
C ILE A 496 28.24 -29.62 -10.13
N ASP A 497 29.09 -30.12 -11.04
CA ASP A 497 30.43 -29.58 -11.28
C ASP A 497 30.52 -29.02 -12.71
N VAL A 498 31.38 -28.03 -12.94
CA VAL A 498 31.66 -27.46 -14.27
C VAL A 498 32.92 -28.10 -14.88
N PRO A 499 33.04 -28.21 -16.23
CA PRO A 499 34.17 -28.89 -16.87
C PRO A 499 35.53 -28.25 -16.60
N GLU A 500 35.59 -26.94 -16.44
CA GLU A 500 36.79 -26.16 -16.13
C GLU A 500 36.45 -25.00 -15.18
N LYS A 501 37.43 -24.52 -14.41
CA LYS A 501 37.22 -23.42 -13.46
C LYS A 501 37.20 -22.06 -14.17
N ALA A 502 36.23 -21.24 -13.82
CA ALA A 502 36.06 -19.87 -14.31
C ALA A 502 37.05 -18.88 -13.70
N ASP A 503 37.43 -17.88 -14.49
CA ASP A 503 38.12 -16.66 -14.08
C ASP A 503 37.14 -15.63 -13.50
N ILE A 504 35.95 -15.54 -14.09
CA ILE A 504 34.89 -14.62 -13.67
C ILE A 504 33.58 -15.41 -13.51
N LEU A 505 33.07 -15.49 -12.28
CA LEU A 505 31.73 -15.99 -11.97
C LEU A 505 30.75 -14.81 -11.94
N VAL A 506 29.64 -14.93 -12.66
CA VAL A 506 28.59 -13.90 -12.75
C VAL A 506 27.26 -14.51 -12.33
N SER A 507 26.50 -13.81 -11.51
CA SER A 507 25.16 -14.24 -11.08
C SER A 507 24.22 -13.05 -10.90
N GLU A 508 22.93 -13.30 -10.99
CA GLU A 508 21.87 -12.34 -10.67
C GLU A 508 20.79 -13.16 -9.96
N LEU A 509 20.83 -13.12 -8.63
CA LEU A 509 20.08 -13.94 -7.69
C LEU A 509 19.59 -13.06 -6.52
N LEU A 510 19.43 -11.76 -6.76
CA LEU A 510 19.20 -10.76 -5.73
C LEU A 510 17.71 -10.47 -5.60
N GLY A 511 17.20 -10.52 -4.38
CA GLY A 511 15.86 -10.01 -4.08
C GLY A 511 15.91 -8.55 -3.60
N SER A 512 14.74 -8.00 -3.25
CA SER A 512 14.59 -6.61 -2.77
C SER A 512 15.36 -6.27 -1.48
N PHE A 513 15.84 -7.28 -0.74
CA PHE A 513 16.71 -7.12 0.43
C PHE A 513 18.11 -7.74 0.19
N GLY A 514 18.48 -7.94 -1.07
CA GLY A 514 19.75 -8.54 -1.50
C GLY A 514 19.75 -10.05 -1.33
N ASP A 515 19.86 -10.54 -0.09
CA ASP A 515 20.08 -11.96 0.21
C ASP A 515 18.80 -12.81 0.36
N ASN A 516 17.61 -12.22 0.23
CA ASN A 516 16.32 -12.89 0.43
C ASN A 516 15.94 -13.92 -0.64
N GLU A 517 16.67 -13.96 -1.77
CA GLU A 517 16.54 -15.01 -2.80
C GLU A 517 17.66 -16.06 -2.70
N LEU A 518 18.36 -16.09 -1.55
CA LEU A 518 19.37 -17.09 -1.17
C LEU A 518 20.63 -17.09 -2.06
N SER A 519 20.98 -15.90 -2.58
CA SER A 519 22.26 -15.64 -3.27
C SER A 519 23.48 -16.13 -2.48
N PRO A 520 23.62 -15.92 -1.14
CA PRO A 520 24.77 -16.43 -0.39
C PRO A 520 24.91 -17.95 -0.47
N GLU A 521 23.81 -18.67 -0.21
CA GLU A 521 23.75 -20.14 -0.24
C GLU A 521 23.99 -20.73 -1.64
N CYS A 522 23.56 -20.03 -2.69
CA CYS A 522 23.81 -20.42 -4.07
C CYS A 522 25.28 -20.19 -4.45
N LEU A 523 25.80 -19.00 -4.15
CA LEU A 523 27.16 -18.61 -4.50
C LEU A 523 28.23 -19.40 -3.73
N ASP A 524 28.01 -19.73 -2.46
CA ASP A 524 28.88 -20.66 -1.71
C ASP A 524 29.05 -22.00 -2.43
N GLY A 525 27.99 -22.49 -3.09
CA GLY A 525 28.05 -23.68 -3.94
C GLY A 525 28.83 -23.47 -5.23
N ALA A 526 28.62 -22.33 -5.88
CA ALA A 526 29.25 -21.93 -7.13
C ALA A 526 30.71 -21.46 -6.97
N MET A 527 31.19 -21.10 -5.77
CA MET A 527 32.60 -20.76 -5.51
C MET A 527 33.56 -21.90 -5.92
N ARG A 528 33.08 -23.15 -5.88
CA ARG A 528 33.80 -24.31 -6.41
C ARG A 528 34.14 -24.20 -7.89
N PHE A 529 33.37 -23.45 -8.67
CA PHE A 529 33.61 -23.20 -10.09
C PHE A 529 34.71 -22.16 -10.31
N LEU A 530 35.07 -21.34 -9.32
CA LEU A 530 36.01 -20.24 -9.49
C LEU A 530 37.48 -20.70 -9.32
N LYS A 531 38.41 -20.06 -10.04
CA LYS A 531 39.87 -20.15 -9.79
C LYS A 531 40.25 -19.38 -8.50
N PRO A 532 41.35 -19.71 -7.80
CA PRO A 532 41.77 -19.00 -6.57
C PRO A 532 42.05 -17.49 -6.75
N SER A 533 42.32 -17.04 -7.97
CA SER A 533 42.51 -15.64 -8.36
C SER A 533 41.27 -15.01 -9.01
N GLY A 534 40.17 -15.75 -9.14
CA GLY A 534 38.99 -15.31 -9.89
C GLY A 534 38.14 -14.27 -9.18
N ILE A 535 37.24 -13.66 -9.95
CA ILE A 535 36.35 -12.55 -9.59
C ILE A 535 34.90 -13.06 -9.51
N SER A 536 34.11 -12.51 -8.58
CA SER A 536 32.64 -12.66 -8.56
C SER A 536 31.97 -11.35 -8.97
N ILE A 537 30.87 -11.45 -9.72
CA ILE A 537 29.97 -10.34 -10.06
C ILE A 537 28.53 -10.79 -9.70
N PRO A 538 27.88 -10.21 -8.66
CA PRO A 538 28.37 -9.15 -7.80
C PRO A 538 29.59 -9.55 -6.94
N SER A 539 30.39 -8.55 -6.58
CA SER A 539 31.47 -8.68 -5.61
C SER A 539 30.96 -8.52 -4.17
N SER A 540 29.93 -7.69 -3.95
CA SER A 540 29.22 -7.66 -2.67
C SER A 540 27.81 -7.08 -2.77
N TYR A 541 27.00 -7.27 -1.73
CA TYR A 541 25.69 -6.63 -1.57
C TYR A 541 25.30 -6.46 -0.09
N THR A 542 24.62 -5.36 0.20
CA THR A 542 24.33 -4.86 1.55
C THR A 542 22.84 -4.58 1.73
N ALA A 543 22.23 -5.25 2.69
CA ALA A 543 20.83 -5.05 3.08
C ALA A 543 20.67 -3.79 3.94
N HIS A 544 19.59 -3.03 3.73
CA HIS A 544 19.34 -1.73 4.33
C HIS A 544 17.92 -1.61 4.88
N LEU A 545 17.74 -0.99 6.05
CA LEU A 545 16.44 -0.91 6.74
C LEU A 545 16.10 0.52 7.20
N ALA A 546 14.81 0.87 7.22
CA ALA A 546 14.29 2.09 7.83
C ALA A 546 12.88 1.89 8.45
N PRO A 547 12.55 2.56 9.57
CA PRO A 547 11.22 2.50 10.19
C PRO A 547 10.14 3.21 9.35
N LEU A 548 9.03 2.52 9.10
CA LEU A 548 7.98 2.95 8.17
C LEU A 548 6.60 3.04 8.84
N SER A 549 5.90 4.14 8.55
CA SER A 549 4.47 4.28 8.77
C SER A 549 3.70 4.11 7.46
N SER A 550 2.65 3.28 7.48
CA SER A 550 1.59 3.27 6.48
C SER A 550 0.36 2.57 7.03
N SER A 551 -0.71 3.34 7.22
CA SER A 551 -2.02 2.83 7.64
C SER A 551 -2.62 1.88 6.59
N LYS A 552 -2.27 2.08 5.31
CA LYS A 552 -2.71 1.27 4.17
C LYS A 552 -2.04 -0.11 4.16
N LEU A 553 -0.70 -0.16 4.19
CA LEU A 553 0.05 -1.43 4.15
C LEU A 553 -0.24 -2.32 5.37
N PHE A 554 -0.42 -1.73 6.55
CA PHE A 554 -0.84 -2.46 7.75
C PHE A 554 -2.24 -3.08 7.59
N ASN A 555 -3.20 -2.32 7.06
CA ASN A 555 -4.54 -2.82 6.78
C ASN A 555 -4.54 -3.93 5.72
N GLU A 556 -3.70 -3.82 4.69
CA GLU A 556 -3.60 -4.85 3.65
C GLU A 556 -2.96 -6.14 4.21
N ALA A 557 -1.86 -6.03 4.97
CA ALA A 557 -1.20 -7.18 5.57
C ALA A 557 -2.09 -7.90 6.61
N ARG A 558 -2.78 -7.15 7.50
CA ARG A 558 -3.67 -7.74 8.51
C ARG A 558 -5.01 -8.24 7.96
N SER A 559 -5.32 -8.00 6.69
CA SER A 559 -6.51 -8.56 6.03
C SER A 559 -6.38 -10.06 5.71
N GLY A 560 -5.17 -10.61 5.87
CA GLY A 560 -4.90 -12.05 5.80
C GLY A 560 -5.69 -12.87 6.83
N LYS A 561 -5.88 -14.17 6.56
CA LYS A 561 -6.71 -15.05 7.40
C LYS A 561 -6.02 -15.58 8.65
N ASP A 562 -4.70 -15.40 8.77
CA ASP A 562 -3.93 -15.77 9.95
C ASP A 562 -2.78 -14.78 10.22
N GLU A 563 -2.18 -14.87 11.41
CA GLU A 563 -1.10 -13.98 11.85
C GLU A 563 0.17 -14.07 11.00
N LYS A 564 0.36 -15.13 10.19
CA LYS A 564 1.60 -15.29 9.40
C LYS A 564 1.75 -14.18 8.37
N HIS A 565 0.65 -13.58 7.93
CA HIS A 565 0.67 -12.42 7.07
C HIS A 565 1.36 -11.19 7.70
N LEU A 566 1.42 -11.10 9.03
CA LEU A 566 2.16 -10.08 9.79
C LEU A 566 3.54 -10.57 10.27
N GLU A 567 3.91 -11.82 9.93
CA GLU A 567 5.24 -12.43 10.14
C GLU A 567 5.94 -12.73 8.79
N THR A 568 5.41 -12.21 7.68
CA THR A 568 5.92 -12.41 6.32
C THR A 568 6.32 -11.08 5.70
N PRO A 569 7.51 -10.94 5.09
CA PRO A 569 7.88 -9.75 4.34
C PRO A 569 7.28 -9.75 2.93
N TYR A 570 6.93 -8.57 2.41
CA TYR A 570 6.33 -8.40 1.08
C TYR A 570 7.16 -7.51 0.17
N VAL A 571 7.22 -7.82 -1.13
CA VAL A 571 7.69 -6.87 -2.15
C VAL A 571 6.55 -5.90 -2.46
N VAL A 572 6.82 -4.59 -2.46
CA VAL A 572 5.77 -3.58 -2.65
C VAL A 572 6.34 -2.25 -3.17
N MET A 573 5.68 -1.65 -4.16
CA MET A 573 6.01 -0.29 -4.60
C MET A 573 5.38 0.73 -3.64
N PHE A 574 6.14 1.16 -2.63
CA PHE A 574 5.69 2.17 -1.68
C PHE A 574 5.18 3.46 -2.35
N GLN A 575 4.00 3.93 -1.92
CA GLN A 575 3.40 5.20 -2.35
C GLN A 575 2.78 5.97 -1.16
N ALA A 576 1.87 5.34 -0.40
CA ALA A 576 1.21 5.94 0.77
C ALA A 576 1.98 5.64 2.07
N ILE A 577 3.20 6.19 2.19
CA ILE A 577 4.12 5.91 3.30
C ILE A 577 4.72 7.16 3.93
N ASN A 578 5.27 7.03 5.14
CA ASN A 578 6.22 7.97 5.73
C ASN A 578 7.38 7.22 6.41
N ILE A 579 8.61 7.70 6.27
CA ILE A 579 9.78 7.16 6.98
C ILE A 579 9.99 7.99 8.25
N LEU A 580 9.96 7.32 9.41
CA LEU A 580 9.85 7.97 10.72
C LEU A 580 11.19 8.44 11.32
N SER A 581 12.30 7.99 10.76
CA SER A 581 13.66 8.28 11.24
C SER A 581 14.22 9.60 10.74
N GLY A 582 14.99 10.26 11.62
CA GLY A 582 15.86 11.40 11.28
C GLY A 582 17.27 10.95 10.87
N ASP A 583 18.10 11.91 10.46
CA ASP A 583 19.53 11.71 10.13
C ASP A 583 20.48 12.23 11.22
N ASP A 584 19.95 12.68 12.37
CA ASP A 584 20.75 13.10 13.52
C ASP A 584 20.93 11.99 14.58
N GLY A 585 21.90 12.19 15.47
CA GLY A 585 22.32 11.18 16.46
C GLY A 585 21.34 10.97 17.63
N GLY A 586 20.21 11.68 17.66
CA GLY A 586 19.29 11.69 18.79
C GLY A 586 19.88 12.30 20.06
N LYS A 587 19.11 12.27 21.15
CA LYS A 587 19.50 12.91 22.42
C LYS A 587 20.63 12.16 23.15
N SER A 588 20.80 10.87 22.90
CA SER A 588 21.97 10.11 23.35
C SER A 588 23.24 10.35 22.52
N GLY A 589 23.11 10.84 21.28
CA GLY A 589 24.20 10.83 20.30
C GLY A 589 24.57 9.44 19.76
N MET A 590 23.74 8.42 20.02
CA MET A 590 23.98 7.02 19.63
C MET A 590 23.17 6.54 18.42
N CYS A 591 22.25 7.36 17.88
CA CYS A 591 21.46 6.99 16.72
C CYS A 591 22.29 7.03 15.42
N GLY A 592 22.02 6.08 14.53
CA GLY A 592 22.53 6.10 13.16
C GLY A 592 21.65 6.93 12.22
N PRO A 593 22.00 7.01 10.93
CA PRO A 593 21.26 7.76 9.92
C PRO A 593 19.84 7.21 9.67
N LYS A 594 19.07 7.91 8.84
CA LYS A 594 17.67 7.62 8.54
C LYS A 594 17.42 6.21 8.00
N ILE A 595 18.35 5.72 7.17
CA ILE A 595 18.34 4.38 6.60
C ILE A 595 19.69 3.74 6.93
N GLN A 596 19.67 2.55 7.53
CA GLN A 596 20.86 1.93 8.14
C GLN A 596 21.19 0.58 7.48
N GLU A 597 22.48 0.31 7.33
CA GLU A 597 23.01 -0.97 6.86
C GLU A 597 22.78 -2.07 7.91
N CYS A 598 22.25 -3.20 7.48
CA CYS A 598 22.02 -4.37 8.35
C CYS A 598 23.23 -5.30 8.35
N TRP A 599 23.70 -5.66 7.15
CA TRP A 599 24.83 -6.57 6.92
C TRP A 599 25.22 -6.59 5.44
N GLU A 600 26.46 -7.00 5.18
CA GLU A 600 26.99 -7.27 3.84
C GLU A 600 27.24 -8.78 3.63
N PHE A 601 27.16 -9.20 2.36
CA PHE A 601 27.73 -10.45 1.85
C PHE A 601 28.75 -10.14 0.75
N VAL A 602 29.95 -10.71 0.85
CA VAL A 602 31.08 -10.49 -0.06
C VAL A 602 31.46 -11.79 -0.76
N HIS A 603 31.76 -11.69 -2.06
CA HIS A 603 32.08 -12.81 -2.95
C HIS A 603 33.31 -12.47 -3.82
N PRO A 604 34.26 -13.40 -4.05
CA PRO A 604 34.31 -14.75 -3.50
C PRO A 604 34.73 -14.78 -2.03
N ARG A 605 33.99 -15.49 -1.19
CA ARG A 605 34.36 -15.70 0.22
C ARG A 605 35.53 -16.71 0.31
N ARG A 606 36.49 -16.45 1.20
CA ARG A 606 37.75 -17.24 1.31
C ARG A 606 38.04 -17.78 2.72
N ASP A 607 37.26 -17.36 3.71
CA ASP A 607 37.33 -17.73 5.13
C ASP A 607 36.41 -18.92 5.51
N ALA A 608 35.51 -19.33 4.61
CA ALA A 608 34.58 -20.42 4.87
C ALA A 608 35.29 -21.79 5.01
N VAL A 609 34.97 -22.53 6.07
CA VAL A 609 35.49 -23.89 6.28
C VAL A 609 34.72 -24.88 5.41
N VAL A 610 35.36 -25.33 4.33
CA VAL A 610 34.79 -26.26 3.35
C VAL A 610 35.18 -27.72 3.62
N GLY A 611 34.29 -28.64 3.22
CA GLY A 611 34.55 -30.08 3.23
C GLY A 611 35.34 -30.56 1.99
N PRO A 612 35.61 -31.88 1.89
CA PRO A 612 36.37 -32.46 0.77
C PRO A 612 35.74 -32.27 -0.62
N ASN A 613 34.45 -31.94 -0.69
CA ASN A 613 33.70 -31.61 -1.90
C ASN A 613 33.73 -30.10 -2.24
N GLY A 614 34.44 -29.28 -1.46
CA GLY A 614 34.53 -27.82 -1.65
C GLY A 614 33.30 -27.02 -1.20
N LEU A 615 32.31 -27.64 -0.56
CA LEU A 615 31.13 -26.95 -0.01
C LEU A 615 31.34 -26.61 1.48
N PRO A 616 30.75 -25.52 2.01
CA PRO A 616 30.72 -25.26 3.45
C PRO A 616 30.11 -26.41 4.26
N LEU A 617 30.66 -26.69 5.45
CA LEU A 617 30.18 -27.78 6.30
C LEU A 617 28.80 -27.52 6.94
N THR A 618 28.42 -26.25 7.10
CA THR A 618 27.11 -25.78 7.57
C THR A 618 26.77 -24.46 6.86
N ASN A 619 25.54 -23.98 7.02
CA ASN A 619 25.15 -22.64 6.55
C ASN A 619 25.34 -21.53 7.63
N SER A 620 25.96 -21.85 8.77
CA SER A 620 26.01 -20.97 9.94
C SER A 620 26.81 -19.68 9.72
N HIS A 621 27.74 -19.68 8.76
CA HIS A 621 28.50 -18.51 8.31
C HIS A 621 27.66 -17.50 7.49
N ASN A 622 26.42 -17.87 7.11
CA ASN A 622 25.44 -16.99 6.46
C ASN A 622 24.32 -16.51 7.40
N ALA A 623 24.37 -16.88 8.69
CA ALA A 623 23.56 -16.22 9.70
C ALA A 623 24.03 -14.76 9.88
N ARG A 624 23.11 -13.86 10.23
CA ARG A 624 23.38 -12.44 10.51
C ARG A 624 22.51 -11.94 11.65
N SER A 625 22.96 -10.86 12.29
CA SER A 625 22.20 -10.12 13.30
C SER A 625 22.58 -8.64 13.22
N ALA A 626 21.60 -7.77 13.02
CA ALA A 626 21.74 -6.32 13.11
C ALA A 626 21.02 -5.81 14.37
N LYS A 627 21.63 -4.88 15.09
CA LYS A 627 20.93 -4.00 16.03
C LYS A 627 21.11 -2.55 15.55
N LEU A 628 19.99 -1.94 15.19
CA LEU A 628 19.90 -0.61 14.59
C LEU A 628 19.24 0.33 15.60
N VAL A 629 19.62 1.61 15.58
CA VAL A 629 19.17 2.63 16.54
C VAL A 629 18.83 3.88 15.75
N TYR A 630 17.54 4.23 15.70
CA TYR A 630 17.03 5.39 14.95
C TYR A 630 16.52 6.46 15.90
N HIS A 631 16.85 7.71 15.65
CA HIS A 631 16.16 8.85 16.26
C HIS A 631 14.83 9.08 15.54
N ILE A 632 13.79 9.33 16.32
CA ILE A 632 12.44 9.65 15.86
C ILE A 632 12.18 11.14 16.15
N PRO A 633 12.51 12.06 15.22
CA PRO A 633 12.42 13.50 15.46
C PRO A 633 11.00 13.99 15.70
N GLN A 634 9.97 13.24 15.26
CA GLN A 634 8.58 13.63 15.41
C GLN A 634 7.69 12.42 15.68
N ALA A 635 6.66 12.62 16.52
CA ALA A 635 5.76 11.57 16.94
C ALA A 635 5.02 10.90 15.75
N GLY A 636 4.85 9.60 15.80
CA GLY A 636 4.24 8.81 14.73
C GLY A 636 3.99 7.37 15.16
N VAL A 637 3.18 6.64 14.40
CA VAL A 637 3.01 5.19 14.61
C VAL A 637 3.83 4.40 13.60
N ILE A 638 4.71 3.52 14.07
CA ILE A 638 5.41 2.56 13.21
C ILE A 638 4.50 1.37 12.92
N HIS A 639 4.43 1.00 11.64
CA HIS A 639 3.59 -0.09 11.13
C HIS A 639 4.44 -1.25 10.56
N GLY A 640 5.74 -1.02 10.36
CA GLY A 640 6.71 -1.99 9.86
C GLY A 640 8.02 -1.31 9.47
N PHE A 641 8.82 -2.01 8.67
CA PHE A 641 10.11 -1.52 8.16
C PHE A 641 10.18 -1.59 6.65
N ALA A 642 10.77 -0.56 6.05
CA ALA A 642 11.19 -0.55 4.66
C ALA A 642 12.56 -1.22 4.53
N GLY A 643 12.63 -2.26 3.71
CA GLY A 643 13.85 -2.97 3.33
C GLY A 643 14.30 -2.60 1.91
N TYR A 644 15.59 -2.37 1.74
CA TYR A 644 16.25 -2.04 0.48
C TYR A 644 17.56 -2.84 0.35
N PHE A 645 18.18 -2.79 -0.83
CA PHE A 645 19.54 -3.28 -1.02
C PHE A 645 20.39 -2.34 -1.90
N GLU A 646 21.70 -2.47 -1.75
CA GLU A 646 22.68 -2.05 -2.75
C GLU A 646 23.62 -3.21 -3.07
N ALA A 647 24.16 -3.25 -4.29
CA ALA A 647 25.11 -4.26 -4.74
C ALA A 647 26.26 -3.63 -5.53
N VAL A 648 27.49 -4.01 -5.20
CA VAL A 648 28.68 -3.71 -6.01
C VAL A 648 28.81 -4.84 -7.03
N LEU A 649 28.71 -4.52 -8.31
CA LEU A 649 28.88 -5.49 -9.39
C LEU A 649 30.37 -5.75 -9.63
N TYR A 650 31.11 -4.68 -9.94
CA TYR A 650 32.57 -4.67 -10.05
C TYR A 650 33.10 -3.23 -9.99
N GLY A 651 34.19 -2.99 -9.28
CA GLY A 651 34.84 -1.68 -9.21
C GLY A 651 33.90 -0.59 -8.69
N THR A 652 33.52 0.36 -9.54
CA THR A 652 32.56 1.44 -9.24
C THR A 652 31.15 1.20 -9.81
N VAL A 653 30.94 0.07 -10.50
CA VAL A 653 29.66 -0.29 -11.11
C VAL A 653 28.81 -1.06 -10.09
N GLY A 654 27.55 -0.66 -9.94
CA GLY A 654 26.63 -1.25 -8.97
C GLY A 654 25.16 -1.15 -9.35
N LEU A 655 24.32 -1.61 -8.42
CA LEU A 655 22.85 -1.52 -8.43
C LEU A 655 22.37 -1.05 -7.05
N SER A 656 21.28 -0.30 -6.99
CA SER A 656 20.73 0.25 -5.74
C SER A 656 19.23 0.51 -5.88
N ILE A 657 18.47 0.10 -4.87
CA ILE A 657 17.10 0.58 -4.63
C ILE A 657 17.00 1.45 -3.37
N HIS A 658 18.13 1.80 -2.75
CA HIS A 658 18.16 2.76 -1.65
C HIS A 658 17.65 4.12 -2.15
N PRO A 659 16.62 4.73 -1.53
CA PRO A 659 15.88 5.84 -2.13
C PRO A 659 16.78 7.05 -2.48
N ASP A 660 17.73 7.38 -1.61
CA ASP A 660 18.65 8.52 -1.79
C ASP A 660 19.82 8.26 -2.75
N ARG A 661 20.04 7.00 -3.17
CA ARG A 661 21.23 6.58 -3.95
C ARG A 661 20.91 5.87 -5.27
N LYS A 662 19.71 5.31 -5.42
CA LYS A 662 19.21 4.68 -6.66
C LYS A 662 19.43 5.56 -7.90
N ASP A 663 19.15 6.87 -7.81
CA ASP A 663 19.21 7.79 -8.95
C ASP A 663 20.64 8.21 -9.32
N LYS A 664 21.63 7.84 -8.49
CA LYS A 664 23.07 8.03 -8.74
C LYS A 664 23.72 6.75 -9.28
N ILE A 665 23.27 5.57 -8.85
CA ILE A 665 23.91 4.26 -9.13
C ILE A 665 23.20 3.52 -10.28
N SER A 666 21.88 3.46 -10.23
CA SER A 666 21.03 2.68 -11.13
C SER A 666 19.72 3.43 -11.41
N LYS A 667 19.87 4.66 -11.90
CA LYS A 667 18.76 5.53 -12.23
C LYS A 667 17.85 4.89 -13.29
N ASP A 668 16.54 5.03 -13.09
CA ASP A 668 15.48 4.54 -13.99
C ASP A 668 15.46 2.98 -14.11
N MET A 669 16.01 2.26 -13.11
CA MET A 669 15.94 0.79 -12.96
C MET A 669 14.54 0.32 -12.53
N LEU A 670 14.13 -0.86 -13.00
CA LEU A 670 12.74 -1.36 -12.92
C LEU A 670 12.59 -2.72 -12.19
N SER A 671 13.68 -3.47 -12.03
CA SER A 671 13.65 -4.89 -11.64
C SER A 671 13.15 -5.19 -10.22
N TRP A 672 13.23 -4.23 -9.30
CA TRP A 672 12.93 -4.45 -7.88
C TRP A 672 12.14 -3.27 -7.30
N PHE A 673 11.02 -3.57 -6.65
CA PHE A 673 10.42 -2.69 -5.65
C PHE A 673 11.02 -2.98 -4.26
N PRO A 674 10.94 -2.06 -3.29
CA PRO A 674 11.34 -2.31 -1.91
C PRO A 674 10.64 -3.51 -1.24
N LEU A 675 11.19 -3.94 -0.10
CA LEU A 675 10.60 -4.94 0.78
C LEU A 675 9.91 -4.26 1.98
N PHE A 676 8.83 -4.85 2.49
CA PHE A 676 8.11 -4.39 3.68
C PHE A 676 8.07 -5.50 4.73
N PHE A 677 8.59 -5.24 5.93
CA PHE A 677 8.51 -6.11 7.09
C PHE A 677 7.42 -5.58 8.04
N PRO A 678 6.20 -6.14 8.07
CA PRO A 678 5.13 -5.65 8.94
C PRO A 678 5.42 -5.85 10.44
N LEU A 679 4.76 -5.06 11.30
CA LEU A 679 4.63 -5.36 12.72
C LEU A 679 3.23 -5.92 13.01
N LYS A 680 3.11 -6.86 13.96
CA LYS A 680 1.82 -7.41 14.39
C LYS A 680 0.89 -6.36 15.00
N GLU A 681 1.46 -5.46 15.80
CA GLU A 681 0.77 -4.37 16.46
C GLU A 681 1.45 -3.04 16.07
N PRO A 682 0.71 -2.00 15.66
CA PRO A 682 1.28 -0.69 15.39
C PRO A 682 1.77 -0.06 16.70
N MET A 683 3.02 0.43 16.73
CA MET A 683 3.64 0.99 17.93
C MET A 683 3.71 2.52 17.84
N TYR A 684 3.16 3.22 18.84
CA TYR A 684 3.29 4.68 18.95
C TYR A 684 4.70 5.06 19.40
N LEU A 685 5.34 5.94 18.65
CA LEU A 685 6.65 6.52 18.92
C LEU A 685 6.44 8.01 19.24
N PRO A 686 6.75 8.48 20.48
CA PRO A 686 6.69 9.89 20.82
C PRO A 686 7.77 10.73 20.11
N ASN A 687 7.66 12.07 20.19
CA ASN A 687 8.72 12.98 19.74
C ASN A 687 10.03 12.70 20.50
N ASP A 688 11.16 12.71 19.80
CA ASP A 688 12.50 12.39 20.31
C ASP A 688 12.64 11.01 20.97
N ALA A 689 11.84 10.04 20.52
CA ALA A 689 12.06 8.64 20.89
C ALA A 689 13.30 8.07 20.20
N GLU A 690 13.93 7.10 20.86
CA GLU A 690 15.01 6.30 20.28
C GLU A 690 14.44 4.90 20.00
N LEU A 691 14.34 4.55 18.72
CA LEU A 691 13.80 3.28 18.26
C LEU A 691 14.96 2.29 18.05
N HIS A 692 15.03 1.28 18.90
CA HIS A 692 15.89 0.13 18.68
C HIS A 692 15.16 -0.88 17.80
N VAL A 693 15.85 -1.38 16.77
CA VAL A 693 15.38 -2.48 15.93
C VAL A 693 16.42 -3.60 15.98
N SER A 694 15.97 -4.83 16.22
CA SER A 694 16.81 -6.02 16.13
C SER A 694 16.28 -6.90 14.99
N LEU A 695 17.16 -7.26 14.06
CA LEU A 695 16.84 -8.05 12.88
C LEU A 695 17.85 -9.20 12.76
N TRP A 696 17.37 -10.41 12.56
CA TRP A 696 18.19 -11.62 12.43
C TRP A 696 17.93 -12.29 11.08
N ARG A 697 18.99 -12.83 10.47
CA ARG A 697 18.91 -13.81 9.37
C ARG A 697 19.34 -15.14 9.94
N LEU A 698 18.42 -16.10 10.00
CA LEU A 698 18.61 -17.39 10.62
C LEU A 698 18.44 -18.52 9.59
N THR A 699 18.89 -19.72 9.96
CA THR A 699 19.11 -20.81 9.00
C THR A 699 19.16 -22.17 9.70
N ASP A 700 18.63 -23.20 9.05
CA ASP A 700 18.73 -24.59 9.48
C ASP A 700 19.30 -25.51 8.37
N LYS A 701 18.84 -26.77 8.27
CA LYS A 701 19.26 -27.72 7.24
C LYS A 701 18.39 -27.71 5.97
N ARG A 702 17.35 -26.88 5.93
CA ARG A 702 16.31 -26.84 4.89
C ARG A 702 15.95 -25.43 4.45
N GLN A 703 15.94 -24.47 5.38
CA GLN A 703 15.38 -23.15 5.19
C GLN A 703 16.28 -22.04 5.77
N VAL A 704 16.05 -20.83 5.28
CA VAL A 704 16.60 -19.56 5.76
C VAL A 704 15.41 -18.63 5.98
N TRP A 705 15.41 -17.86 7.06
CA TRP A 705 14.33 -16.94 7.39
C TRP A 705 14.85 -15.68 8.10
N TYR A 706 13.98 -14.69 8.23
CA TYR A 706 14.24 -13.51 9.05
C TYR A 706 13.38 -13.52 10.30
N GLU A 707 13.91 -12.99 11.39
CA GLU A 707 13.15 -12.63 12.60
C GLU A 707 13.42 -11.17 12.90
N TRP A 708 12.40 -10.42 13.36
CA TRP A 708 12.57 -9.00 13.70
C TRP A 708 11.79 -8.62 14.96
N HIS A 709 12.34 -7.64 15.68
CA HIS A 709 11.76 -7.07 16.89
C HIS A 709 12.12 -5.58 16.98
N ALA A 710 11.27 -4.77 17.62
CA ALA A 710 11.58 -3.39 17.91
C ALA A 710 11.07 -2.94 19.29
N GLU A 711 11.85 -2.06 19.90
CA GLU A 711 11.70 -1.55 21.25
C GLU A 711 11.92 -0.02 21.22
N ALA A 712 11.01 0.76 21.78
CA ALA A 712 11.07 2.23 21.77
C ALA A 712 11.44 2.78 23.16
N PHE A 713 12.38 3.72 23.19
CA PHE A 713 12.91 4.33 24.42
C PHE A 713 12.71 5.84 24.42
N LEU A 714 12.63 6.43 25.62
CA LEU A 714 12.59 7.88 25.82
C LEU A 714 13.83 8.32 26.60
N TYR A 715 14.53 9.31 26.05
CA TYR A 715 15.69 9.88 26.73
C TYR A 715 15.26 10.75 27.91
N LEU A 716 15.52 10.27 29.13
CA LEU A 716 15.33 11.03 30.36
C LEU A 716 16.64 11.73 30.74
N SER A 717 16.73 13.04 30.49
CA SER A 717 17.82 13.87 30.98
C SER A 717 17.96 13.77 32.49
N ALA A 718 19.17 13.55 32.99
CA ALA A 718 19.47 13.82 34.40
C ALA A 718 19.40 15.34 34.63
N GLY A 719 18.80 15.77 35.74
CA GLY A 719 18.75 17.19 36.10
C GLY A 719 20.15 17.79 36.33
N PRO A 720 20.30 19.12 36.24
CA PRO A 720 21.60 19.81 36.32
C PRO A 720 22.38 19.56 37.63
N ASP A 721 21.68 19.16 38.69
CA ASP A 721 22.23 18.75 39.99
C ASP A 721 22.96 17.38 39.98
N GLY A 722 22.96 16.65 38.86
CA GLY A 722 23.52 15.29 38.77
C GLY A 722 22.73 14.20 39.52
N LYS A 723 21.69 14.60 40.28
CA LYS A 723 20.66 13.68 40.77
C LYS A 723 19.87 13.18 39.55
N ARG A 724 19.81 11.85 39.38
CA ARG A 724 18.67 11.26 38.66
C ARG A 724 17.42 11.67 39.42
N ASP A 725 16.42 12.23 38.72
CA ASP A 725 15.13 12.48 39.34
C ASP A 725 14.56 11.15 39.84
N SER A 726 14.44 11.03 41.17
CA SER A 726 13.91 9.84 41.80
C SER A 726 12.45 9.69 41.41
N ILE A 727 12.11 8.55 40.79
CA ILE A 727 10.79 8.27 40.22
C ILE A 727 9.74 8.23 41.34
N GLY A 728 9.23 9.40 41.70
CA GLY A 728 8.37 9.63 42.86
C GLY A 728 7.30 10.71 42.67
N SER A 729 7.33 11.46 41.55
CA SER A 729 6.23 12.35 41.12
C SER A 729 5.64 11.99 39.75
N LEU A 730 6.23 11.02 39.04
CA LEU A 730 5.44 10.18 38.14
C LEU A 730 4.48 9.36 39.02
N ARG A 731 3.30 9.93 39.32
CA ARG A 731 2.12 9.12 39.64
C ARG A 731 2.00 8.07 38.54
N SER A 732 1.56 6.88 38.91
CA SER A 732 1.36 5.79 37.95
C SER A 732 0.17 6.07 37.02
N SER A 733 0.37 6.99 36.07
CA SER A 733 -0.10 6.85 34.71
C SER A 733 0.72 5.75 34.03
N CYS A 734 0.70 4.55 34.62
CA CYS A 734 0.64 3.34 33.82
C CYS A 734 -0.70 3.44 33.08
N VAL A 735 -0.69 4.21 31.99
CA VAL A 735 -1.66 4.06 30.92
C VAL A 735 -1.53 2.60 30.56
N SER A 736 -2.53 1.82 30.97
CA SER A 736 -2.63 0.45 30.52
C SER A 736 -2.86 0.57 29.02
N PHE A 737 -1.81 0.37 28.23
CA PHE A 737 -1.92 0.24 26.78
C PHE A 737 -3.08 -0.70 26.55
N SER A 738 -4.10 -0.22 25.83
CA SER A 738 -5.35 -0.96 25.78
C SER A 738 -5.09 -2.27 25.06
N SER A 739 -4.99 -3.34 25.85
CA SER A 739 -5.27 -4.68 25.37
C SER A 739 -6.58 -4.58 24.59
N TYR A 740 -6.61 -5.13 23.37
CA TYR A 740 -7.81 -5.08 22.54
C TYR A 740 -9.03 -5.54 23.36
N PRO A 741 -10.21 -4.91 23.20
CA PRO A 741 -11.42 -5.32 23.89
C PRO A 741 -11.91 -6.67 23.35
N ALA A 742 -11.26 -7.75 23.82
CA ALA A 742 -11.66 -9.12 23.62
C ALA A 742 -13.12 -9.25 24.04
N SER A 743 -13.99 -9.52 23.06
CA SER A 743 -15.43 -9.32 23.20
C SER A 743 -16.09 -10.43 24.02
N PHE A 744 -15.92 -10.36 25.34
CA PHE A 744 -16.59 -11.23 26.31
C PHE A 744 -18.09 -10.92 26.38
N PHE A 745 -18.86 -11.64 25.57
CA PHE A 745 -20.31 -11.77 25.79
C PHE A 745 -20.57 -12.54 27.08
N LEU A 746 -20.90 -11.82 28.16
CA LEU A 746 -21.53 -12.39 29.35
C LEU A 746 -23.06 -12.18 29.25
N PRO A 747 -23.87 -13.26 29.17
CA PRO A 747 -25.31 -13.13 29.20
C PRO A 747 -25.79 -12.73 30.60
N LEU A 748 -26.73 -11.79 30.68
CA LEU A 748 -27.36 -11.34 31.92
C LEU A 748 -28.14 -12.49 32.58
N ILE A 749 -27.78 -12.81 33.83
CA ILE A 749 -28.57 -13.65 34.75
C ILE A 749 -28.82 -12.85 36.04
N SER A 750 -30.02 -12.98 36.60
CA SER A 750 -30.54 -12.13 37.68
C SER A 750 -29.84 -12.35 39.04
N PRO A 751 -29.79 -11.35 39.94
CA PRO A 751 -28.91 -11.37 41.11
C PRO A 751 -29.53 -12.06 42.34
N VAL A 752 -28.97 -13.19 42.77
CA VAL A 752 -29.30 -13.84 44.05
C VAL A 752 -28.03 -14.40 44.72
N HIS A 753 -27.72 -13.89 45.92
CA HIS A 753 -26.70 -14.38 46.88
C HIS A 753 -25.22 -14.38 46.44
N THR A 754 -24.49 -13.29 46.78
CA THR A 754 -23.02 -13.30 46.84
C THR A 754 -22.49 -12.53 48.06
N VAL A 755 -22.45 -13.20 49.22
CA VAL A 755 -21.69 -12.77 50.41
C VAL A 755 -20.92 -13.99 50.93
N GLU A 756 -19.74 -13.77 51.50
CA GLU A 756 -18.73 -14.80 51.85
C GLU A 756 -18.07 -15.49 50.64
N TYR A 757 -17.01 -14.84 50.11
CA TYR A 757 -15.78 -15.53 49.69
C TYR A 757 -14.58 -14.56 49.57
N LEU A 758 -14.84 -13.26 49.38
CA LEU A 758 -13.83 -12.23 49.14
C LEU A 758 -13.09 -11.72 50.42
N LYS A 759 -12.71 -12.60 51.34
CA LYS A 759 -12.01 -12.23 52.60
C LYS A 759 -10.73 -12.98 52.95
N LEU A 760 -10.30 -13.97 52.13
CA LEU A 760 -9.12 -14.80 52.43
C LEU A 760 -7.90 -14.61 51.51
N ALA A 761 -8.00 -13.79 50.46
CA ALA A 761 -6.96 -13.66 49.42
C ALA A 761 -6.05 -12.41 49.55
N CYS A 762 -6.21 -11.57 50.58
CA CYS A 762 -5.46 -10.32 50.75
C CYS A 762 -4.66 -10.27 52.06
N ARG A 763 -3.71 -11.20 52.25
CA ARG A 763 -2.61 -11.11 53.24
C ARG A 763 -1.48 -12.07 52.81
N SER A 764 -0.23 -11.63 52.96
CA SER A 764 1.00 -12.39 52.65
C SER A 764 1.41 -12.53 51.17
N LEU A 765 1.77 -11.41 50.52
CA LEU A 765 2.64 -11.43 49.32
C LEU A 765 3.47 -10.14 49.21
N ALA A 766 4.35 -9.90 50.20
CA ALA A 766 5.30 -8.79 50.19
C ALA A 766 6.51 -9.06 51.11
N HIS A 767 7.61 -9.62 50.56
CA HIS A 767 9.00 -9.18 50.78
C HIS A 767 10.04 -10.11 50.09
N SER A 768 11.26 -9.57 49.91
CA SER A 768 12.55 -10.24 49.64
C SER A 768 12.71 -11.14 48.39
N PHE A 769 13.36 -10.57 47.37
CA PHE A 769 14.40 -11.26 46.59
C PHE A 769 15.50 -11.80 47.53
N PHE A 770 16.12 -12.97 47.23
CA PHE A 770 17.53 -13.03 46.79
C PHE A 770 18.01 -14.44 46.33
N GLU A 771 19.11 -14.43 45.58
CA GLU A 771 20.10 -15.51 45.35
C GLU A 771 19.77 -16.74 44.45
N ARG A 772 20.74 -17.67 44.36
CA ARG A 772 21.19 -18.29 43.08
C ARG A 772 21.25 -19.84 43.06
N ASN A 773 21.18 -20.37 41.83
CA ASN A 773 21.88 -21.57 41.29
C ASN A 773 21.46 -23.01 41.72
N SER A 774 21.22 -23.82 40.67
CA SER A 774 21.82 -25.16 40.40
C SER A 774 20.94 -26.42 40.43
N LEU A 775 21.32 -27.36 39.53
CA LEU A 775 21.11 -28.82 39.53
C LEU A 775 19.68 -29.41 39.47
N VAL A 776 19.22 -29.61 38.23
CA VAL A 776 18.87 -30.92 37.63
C VAL A 776 18.84 -32.15 38.57
N SER A 777 17.65 -32.77 38.74
CA SER A 777 17.36 -34.22 38.59
C SER A 777 16.24 -34.70 39.53
N THR A 778 15.42 -35.65 39.04
CA THR A 778 14.40 -36.45 39.77
C THR A 778 13.21 -35.65 40.34
N MET A 779 11.96 -36.12 40.27
CA MET A 779 11.45 -37.45 39.89
C MET A 779 10.52 -37.44 38.68
N LYS A 780 10.72 -38.41 37.78
CA LYS A 780 9.62 -38.97 36.97
C LYS A 780 8.73 -39.82 37.87
N SER A 781 7.41 -39.67 37.78
CA SER A 781 6.41 -40.77 37.64
C SER A 781 5.07 -40.47 38.34
N CYS A 782 4.06 -40.13 37.55
CA CYS A 782 2.70 -40.64 37.71
C CYS A 782 2.06 -40.76 36.32
N PHE A 783 1.27 -41.81 36.11
CA PHE A 783 0.65 -42.16 34.82
C PHE A 783 -0.64 -41.34 34.63
N ALA A 784 -0.94 -40.74 33.48
CA ALA A 784 -1.13 -41.29 32.13
C ALA A 784 -2.53 -41.88 31.87
N ALA A 785 -3.50 -40.97 31.74
CA ALA A 785 -4.73 -41.06 30.93
C ALA A 785 -5.12 -39.60 30.60
N ILE A 786 -5.64 -39.22 29.44
CA ILE A 786 -6.22 -39.99 28.34
C ILE A 786 -5.46 -39.70 27.04
N ALA A 787 -5.13 -40.75 26.27
CA ALA A 787 -4.75 -40.61 24.87
C ALA A 787 -5.97 -40.98 24.01
N LEU A 788 -6.59 -39.99 23.37
CA LEU A 788 -7.68 -40.19 22.41
C LEU A 788 -7.21 -39.60 21.08
N LEU A 789 -7.25 -40.41 20.01
CA LEU A 789 -6.70 -40.01 18.71
C LEU A 789 -7.60 -38.95 18.04
N SER A 790 -7.26 -37.68 18.20
CA SER A 790 -7.57 -36.68 17.18
C SER A 790 -6.45 -36.69 16.12
N VAL A 791 -6.44 -37.72 15.28
CA VAL A 791 -5.85 -37.57 13.94
C VAL A 791 -6.74 -36.55 13.24
N VAL A 792 -6.32 -35.30 13.24
CA VAL A 792 -6.89 -34.27 12.36
C VAL A 792 -6.25 -34.50 11.01
N PRO A 793 -6.97 -34.96 9.98
CA PRO A 793 -6.48 -34.83 8.62
C PRO A 793 -6.34 -33.34 8.37
N GLY A 794 -5.19 -32.89 7.85
CA GLY A 794 -5.11 -31.55 7.31
C GLY A 794 -6.16 -31.43 6.22
N ILE A 795 -7.21 -30.63 6.44
CA ILE A 795 -8.22 -30.35 5.42
C ILE A 795 -7.58 -29.39 4.42
N LEU A 796 -6.77 -29.97 3.54
CA LEU A 796 -6.43 -29.37 2.27
C LEU A 796 -7.76 -29.19 1.52
N GLY A 797 -8.17 -27.94 1.34
CA GLY A 797 -9.40 -27.63 0.64
C GLY A 797 -9.26 -27.99 -0.84
N LEU A 798 -10.35 -28.45 -1.46
CA LEU A 798 -10.42 -28.64 -2.91
C LEU A 798 -9.93 -27.37 -3.61
N MET A 799 -8.98 -27.51 -4.55
CA MET A 799 -8.42 -26.39 -5.31
C MET A 799 -8.35 -26.73 -6.80
N ILE A 800 -8.79 -25.81 -7.66
CA ILE A 800 -8.71 -25.89 -9.13
C ILE A 800 -7.84 -24.74 -9.67
N ASN A 801 -7.08 -24.97 -10.74
CA ASN A 801 -6.24 -23.95 -11.35
C ASN A 801 -7.07 -22.91 -12.14
N THR A 802 -6.75 -21.62 -12.00
CA THR A 802 -7.25 -20.59 -12.93
C THR A 802 -6.47 -20.66 -14.25
N PRO A 803 -7.10 -21.02 -15.38
CA PRO A 803 -6.45 -20.97 -16.69
C PRO A 803 -6.30 -19.53 -17.20
N VAL A 804 -5.13 -19.22 -17.76
CA VAL A 804 -4.81 -17.90 -18.35
C VAL A 804 -4.59 -18.00 -19.87
N GLY A 805 -4.81 -16.90 -20.58
CA GLY A 805 -4.60 -16.84 -22.04
C GLY A 805 -5.59 -17.68 -22.86
N VAL A 806 -6.81 -17.86 -22.36
CA VAL A 806 -7.80 -18.77 -22.95
C VAL A 806 -8.32 -18.23 -24.28
N VAL A 807 -8.33 -19.09 -25.31
CA VAL A 807 -8.78 -18.76 -26.67
C VAL A 807 -9.96 -19.65 -27.06
N GLN A 808 -11.00 -19.05 -27.64
CA GLN A 808 -12.14 -19.76 -28.20
C GLN A 808 -11.66 -20.81 -29.23
N CYS A 809 -12.27 -22.00 -29.18
CA CYS A 809 -11.95 -23.15 -30.01
C CYS A 809 -10.55 -23.77 -29.80
N GLN A 810 -9.79 -23.39 -28.76
CA GLN A 810 -8.52 -24.05 -28.40
C GLN A 810 -8.67 -24.89 -27.12
N PRO A 811 -8.10 -26.12 -27.07
CA PRO A 811 -8.15 -26.96 -25.88
C PRO A 811 -7.22 -26.44 -24.78
N ILE A 812 -7.69 -26.45 -23.53
CA ILE A 812 -6.92 -26.05 -22.35
C ILE A 812 -7.07 -27.09 -21.23
N LEU A 813 -5.97 -27.33 -20.50
CA LEU A 813 -5.95 -28.26 -19.39
C LEU A 813 -6.35 -27.57 -18.10
N LEU A 814 -7.42 -28.08 -17.49
CA LEU A 814 -7.83 -27.80 -16.13
C LEU A 814 -7.28 -28.91 -15.24
N ASN A 815 -6.72 -28.57 -14.08
CA ASN A 815 -6.27 -29.53 -13.08
C ASN A 815 -6.62 -29.05 -11.66
N TRP A 816 -6.79 -30.01 -10.77
CA TRP A 816 -7.19 -29.77 -9.40
C TRP A 816 -6.52 -30.74 -8.43
N GLN A 817 -6.52 -30.36 -7.16
CA GLN A 817 -5.94 -31.10 -6.06
C GLN A 817 -6.94 -31.20 -4.90
N ASP A 818 -6.79 -32.24 -4.11
CA ASP A 818 -7.60 -32.57 -2.92
C ASP A 818 -9.11 -32.80 -3.19
N GLY A 819 -9.93 -32.83 -2.14
CA GLY A 819 -11.33 -33.26 -2.16
C GLY A 819 -11.55 -34.77 -2.39
N GLN A 820 -12.81 -35.20 -2.52
CA GLN A 820 -13.19 -36.61 -2.72
C GLN A 820 -13.91 -36.87 -4.06
N THR A 821 -13.54 -37.97 -4.71
CA THR A 821 -14.15 -38.41 -5.97
C THR A 821 -15.58 -38.94 -5.78
N PRO A 822 -16.43 -38.92 -6.82
CA PRO A 822 -16.19 -38.29 -8.13
C PRO A 822 -16.35 -36.76 -8.06
N TYR A 823 -15.59 -36.06 -8.89
CA TYR A 823 -15.68 -34.62 -9.08
C TYR A 823 -16.72 -34.26 -10.16
N PHE A 824 -17.39 -33.12 -9.98
CA PHE A 824 -18.38 -32.54 -10.88
C PHE A 824 -17.85 -31.19 -11.38
N LEU A 825 -17.68 -31.03 -12.70
CA LEU A 825 -17.14 -29.82 -13.32
C LEU A 825 -18.25 -29.07 -14.09
N SER A 826 -18.35 -27.76 -13.87
CA SER A 826 -19.30 -26.86 -14.53
C SER A 826 -18.66 -25.51 -14.90
N ILE A 827 -19.03 -24.99 -16.06
CA ILE A 827 -18.72 -23.62 -16.48
C ILE A 827 -19.92 -22.75 -16.11
N ILE A 828 -19.72 -21.68 -15.36
CA ILE A 828 -20.75 -20.71 -14.95
C ILE A 828 -20.37 -19.30 -15.47
N PRO A 829 -21.33 -18.35 -15.55
CA PRO A 829 -21.01 -16.95 -15.85
C PRO A 829 -19.96 -16.38 -14.89
N GLY A 830 -19.04 -15.55 -15.41
CA GLY A 830 -17.90 -15.01 -14.65
C GLY A 830 -18.32 -14.29 -13.37
N GLY A 831 -17.80 -14.74 -12.23
CA GLY A 831 -18.06 -14.15 -10.92
C GLY A 831 -19.43 -14.46 -10.32
N GLN A 832 -20.21 -15.42 -10.86
CA GLN A 832 -21.57 -15.72 -10.41
C GLN A 832 -21.69 -17.16 -9.82
N PRO A 833 -21.18 -17.43 -8.60
CA PRO A 833 -21.05 -18.79 -8.04
C PRO A 833 -22.35 -19.58 -7.83
N ASN A 834 -23.52 -18.93 -7.98
CA ASN A 834 -24.85 -19.55 -7.87
C ASN A 834 -25.68 -19.49 -9.17
N ALA A 835 -25.10 -19.06 -10.29
CA ALA A 835 -25.78 -19.01 -11.58
C ALA A 835 -25.91 -20.41 -12.22
N ALA A 836 -26.85 -20.55 -13.16
CA ALA A 836 -26.99 -21.77 -13.95
C ALA A 836 -25.73 -22.03 -14.79
N ALA A 837 -25.33 -23.30 -14.89
CA ALA A 837 -24.17 -23.70 -15.69
C ALA A 837 -24.42 -23.46 -17.19
N LEU A 838 -23.45 -22.82 -17.85
CA LEU A 838 -23.37 -22.64 -19.30
C LEU A 838 -22.98 -23.96 -19.99
N GLU A 839 -22.04 -24.68 -19.39
CA GLU A 839 -21.69 -26.06 -19.74
C GLU A 839 -21.55 -26.88 -18.46
N GLN A 840 -22.01 -28.14 -18.48
CA GLN A 840 -21.84 -29.08 -17.38
C GLN A 840 -21.30 -30.41 -17.92
N PHE A 841 -20.29 -30.96 -17.26
CA PHE A 841 -19.62 -32.18 -17.71
C PHE A 841 -20.02 -33.41 -16.88
N PRO A 842 -19.85 -34.63 -17.41
CA PRO A 842 -19.99 -35.86 -16.62
C PRO A 842 -19.06 -35.87 -15.41
N SER A 843 -19.48 -36.54 -14.35
CA SER A 843 -18.65 -36.73 -13.15
C SER A 843 -17.41 -37.57 -13.44
N THR A 844 -16.25 -37.21 -12.87
CA THR A 844 -14.97 -37.86 -13.15
C THR A 844 -14.16 -38.14 -11.88
N ASP A 845 -13.40 -39.23 -11.86
CA ASP A 845 -12.45 -39.56 -10.78
C ASP A 845 -11.04 -38.98 -11.05
N ALA A 846 -10.83 -38.37 -12.22
CA ALA A 846 -9.54 -37.76 -12.58
C ALA A 846 -9.34 -36.39 -11.91
N THR A 847 -8.08 -36.04 -11.64
CA THR A 847 -7.64 -34.73 -11.12
C THR A 847 -7.36 -33.69 -12.21
N SER A 848 -7.76 -33.96 -13.45
CA SER A 848 -7.66 -33.01 -14.57
C SER A 848 -8.67 -33.31 -15.69
N PHE A 849 -8.96 -32.28 -16.49
CA PHE A 849 -9.89 -32.32 -17.61
C PHE A 849 -9.47 -31.34 -18.70
N THR A 850 -9.53 -31.76 -19.97
CA THR A 850 -9.28 -30.86 -21.12
C THR A 850 -10.58 -30.25 -21.60
N TRP A 851 -10.79 -28.97 -21.31
CA TRP A 851 -11.94 -28.20 -21.80
C TRP A 851 -11.58 -27.50 -23.13
N THR A 852 -12.57 -27.23 -23.98
CA THR A 852 -12.41 -26.45 -25.21
C THR A 852 -13.54 -25.43 -25.27
N PRO A 853 -13.27 -24.14 -25.03
CA PRO A 853 -14.31 -23.11 -24.96
C PRO A 853 -14.97 -22.88 -26.32
N LYS A 854 -16.30 -22.90 -26.38
CA LYS A 854 -17.06 -22.74 -27.64
C LYS A 854 -17.38 -21.28 -27.96
N GLU A 855 -17.53 -20.44 -26.95
CA GLU A 855 -17.97 -19.05 -27.06
C GLU A 855 -16.97 -18.11 -26.37
N ALA A 856 -16.89 -16.86 -26.82
CA ALA A 856 -16.03 -15.84 -26.23
C ALA A 856 -16.78 -15.07 -25.13
N GLY A 857 -16.10 -14.72 -24.04
CA GLY A 857 -16.70 -14.06 -22.88
C GLY A 857 -16.00 -14.35 -21.57
N SER A 858 -16.61 -13.94 -20.46
CA SER A 858 -16.07 -14.11 -19.10
C SER A 858 -16.83 -15.22 -18.37
N VAL A 859 -16.12 -16.28 -17.96
CA VAL A 859 -16.69 -17.42 -17.23
C VAL A 859 -15.93 -17.67 -15.92
N THR A 860 -16.55 -18.40 -15.00
CA THR A 860 -15.87 -19.00 -13.85
C THR A 860 -16.03 -20.51 -13.96
N ILE A 861 -14.99 -21.26 -13.60
CA ILE A 861 -15.02 -22.72 -13.61
C ILE A 861 -15.28 -23.18 -12.18
N GLN A 862 -16.39 -23.86 -11.98
CA GLN A 862 -16.80 -24.46 -10.72
C GLN A 862 -16.43 -25.94 -10.72
N LEU A 863 -15.79 -26.38 -9.65
CA LEU A 863 -15.52 -27.78 -9.36
C LEU A 863 -16.19 -28.13 -8.03
N ARG A 864 -16.96 -29.21 -7.98
CA ARG A 864 -17.54 -29.74 -6.74
C ARG A 864 -17.12 -31.18 -6.54
N ASP A 865 -16.77 -31.56 -5.32
CA ASP A 865 -16.44 -32.93 -4.97
C ASP A 865 -17.68 -33.73 -4.52
N SER A 866 -17.52 -35.00 -4.16
CA SER A 866 -18.62 -35.86 -3.71
C SER A 866 -19.15 -35.55 -2.31
N THR A 867 -18.40 -34.80 -1.50
CA THR A 867 -18.88 -34.29 -0.18
C THR A 867 -19.76 -33.04 -0.34
N GLY A 868 -19.76 -32.43 -1.53
CA GLY A 868 -20.42 -31.15 -1.80
C GLY A 868 -19.49 -29.93 -1.64
N THR A 869 -18.21 -30.14 -1.33
CA THR A 869 -17.20 -29.07 -1.23
C THR A 869 -16.95 -28.48 -2.61
N THR A 870 -17.03 -27.15 -2.74
CA THR A 870 -16.84 -26.43 -4.02
C THR A 870 -15.56 -25.61 -4.05
N ALA A 871 -14.84 -25.71 -5.15
CA ALA A 871 -13.75 -24.82 -5.55
C ALA A 871 -14.14 -24.04 -6.81
N TYR A 872 -13.51 -22.87 -7.00
CA TYR A 872 -13.74 -21.99 -8.13
C TYR A 872 -12.40 -21.48 -8.65
N THR A 873 -12.33 -21.23 -9.96
CA THR A 873 -11.29 -20.36 -10.52
C THR A 873 -11.65 -18.90 -10.33
N ASP A 874 -10.69 -18.01 -10.61
CA ASP A 874 -11.01 -16.61 -10.89
C ASP A 874 -11.85 -16.49 -12.19
N ILE A 875 -12.13 -15.25 -12.60
CA ILE A 875 -12.82 -14.97 -13.86
C ILE A 875 -11.88 -15.27 -15.04
N VAL A 876 -12.20 -16.34 -15.77
CA VAL A 876 -11.52 -16.77 -16.99
C VAL A 876 -12.09 -16.00 -18.18
N ASN A 877 -11.27 -15.16 -18.80
CA ASN A 877 -11.64 -14.43 -20.01
C ASN A 877 -11.25 -15.22 -21.26
N ILE A 878 -12.25 -15.68 -22.01
CA ILE A 878 -12.10 -16.40 -23.27
C ILE A 878 -12.01 -15.38 -24.41
N SER A 879 -10.83 -15.25 -25.00
CA SER A 879 -10.60 -14.40 -26.17
C SER A 879 -11.22 -15.00 -27.44
N GLY A 880 -11.85 -14.16 -28.26
CA GLY A 880 -12.52 -14.60 -29.49
C GLY A 880 -11.55 -15.01 -30.60
N SER A 881 -11.92 -16.07 -31.34
CA SER A 881 -11.12 -16.60 -32.44
C SER A 881 -11.72 -16.24 -33.80
N THR A 882 -10.87 -15.95 -34.78
CA THR A 882 -11.28 -15.80 -36.20
C THR A 882 -11.47 -17.15 -36.91
N THR A 883 -11.17 -18.26 -36.23
CA THR A 883 -11.29 -19.63 -36.78
C THR A 883 -12.51 -20.33 -36.17
N PRO A 884 -13.49 -20.82 -36.97
CA PRO A 884 -14.65 -21.53 -36.46
C PRO A 884 -14.29 -22.81 -35.68
N CYS A 885 -15.00 -23.07 -34.59
CA CYS A 885 -14.88 -24.33 -33.85
C CYS A 885 -15.30 -25.50 -34.76
N ALA A 886 -14.36 -26.41 -35.05
CA ALA A 886 -14.64 -27.59 -35.86
C ALA A 886 -15.62 -28.53 -35.13
N SER A 887 -16.73 -28.87 -35.78
CA SER A 887 -17.81 -29.71 -35.22
C SER A 887 -17.46 -31.21 -35.22
N GLY A 888 -16.38 -31.57 -34.52
CA GLY A 888 -15.92 -32.95 -34.34
C GLY A 888 -16.65 -33.66 -33.19
N SER A 889 -17.58 -34.56 -33.51
CA SER A 889 -18.16 -35.48 -32.52
C SER A 889 -17.12 -36.53 -32.08
N SER A 890 -16.78 -36.57 -30.80
CA SER A 890 -15.94 -37.63 -30.20
C SER A 890 -16.72 -38.41 -29.15
N SER A 891 -16.67 -39.73 -29.25
CA SER A 891 -17.44 -40.68 -28.43
C SER A 891 -16.76 -41.01 -27.11
N VAL A 892 -17.56 -41.21 -26.06
CA VAL A 892 -17.09 -41.70 -24.75
C VAL A 892 -16.42 -43.07 -24.90
N ALA A 893 -15.19 -43.18 -24.40
CA ALA A 893 -14.48 -44.44 -24.20
C ALA A 893 -13.70 -44.37 -22.88
N GLY A 894 -14.37 -44.69 -21.77
CA GLY A 894 -13.73 -44.82 -20.47
C GLY A 894 -13.12 -46.22 -20.28
N SER A 895 -12.04 -46.31 -19.51
CA SER A 895 -11.48 -47.59 -19.08
C SER A 895 -11.04 -47.49 -17.61
N THR A 896 -11.71 -48.24 -16.74
CA THR A 896 -11.37 -48.39 -15.33
C THR A 896 -10.13 -49.26 -15.16
N GLY A 897 -9.29 -48.96 -14.16
CA GLY A 897 -8.05 -49.72 -13.89
C GLY A 897 -8.24 -50.92 -12.97
N ALA A 898 -7.34 -51.90 -13.10
CA ALA A 898 -7.03 -52.91 -12.08
C ALA A 898 -5.60 -53.46 -12.35
N ALA A 899 -4.89 -53.91 -11.32
CA ALA A 899 -3.51 -54.39 -11.43
C ALA A 899 -3.38 -55.86 -11.01
N THR A 900 -2.60 -56.67 -11.76
CA THR A 900 -2.02 -57.95 -11.32
C THR A 900 -0.82 -58.36 -12.19
N GLY A 901 0.17 -59.04 -11.59
CA GLY A 901 0.97 -60.06 -12.30
C GLY A 901 2.31 -59.67 -12.95
N ALA A 902 3.40 -60.05 -12.29
CA ALA A 902 4.67 -60.47 -12.93
C ALA A 902 4.68 -62.03 -12.98
N PRO A 903 5.68 -62.75 -13.57
CA PRO A 903 6.98 -62.30 -14.07
C PRO A 903 7.48 -62.93 -15.40
N GLY A 904 8.69 -62.51 -15.81
CA GLY A 904 9.62 -63.23 -16.71
C GLY A 904 9.64 -62.77 -18.18
N SER A 905 10.68 -62.97 -19.00
CA SER A 905 12.15 -63.13 -18.83
C SER A 905 12.73 -63.77 -20.11
N SER A 906 13.31 -63.00 -21.04
CA SER A 906 14.32 -63.51 -21.99
C SER A 906 14.93 -62.41 -22.88
N THR A 907 16.26 -62.35 -22.94
CA THR A 907 17.12 -61.67 -23.95
C THR A 907 17.69 -62.73 -24.93
N PRO A 908 18.67 -62.44 -25.83
CA PRO A 908 18.86 -61.34 -26.79
C PRO A 908 19.18 -61.81 -28.24
N ALA A 909 19.22 -60.90 -29.23
CA ALA A 909 20.06 -60.94 -30.45
C ALA A 909 20.01 -59.55 -31.15
N THR A 910 21.05 -58.76 -31.42
CA THR A 910 22.30 -58.92 -32.23
C THR A 910 22.12 -59.04 -33.75
N SER A 911 22.31 -57.93 -34.50
CA SER A 911 23.33 -57.83 -35.58
C SER A 911 23.41 -56.43 -36.22
N ALA A 912 24.58 -55.80 -36.19
CA ALA A 912 25.07 -54.86 -37.22
C ALA A 912 25.99 -55.66 -38.20
N PRO A 913 26.58 -55.14 -39.32
CA PRO A 913 27.32 -53.85 -39.39
C PRO A 913 27.34 -53.10 -40.76
N ALA A 914 28.07 -51.96 -40.78
CA ALA A 914 28.92 -51.44 -41.89
C ALA A 914 28.30 -51.03 -43.27
N ALA A 915 28.90 -50.11 -44.07
CA ALA A 915 29.86 -49.01 -43.80
C ALA A 915 30.09 -48.10 -45.06
N THR A 916 30.73 -46.94 -44.83
CA THR A 916 31.64 -46.18 -45.74
C THR A 916 31.16 -45.37 -46.95
N SER A 917 31.87 -44.25 -47.17
CA SER A 917 31.73 -43.20 -48.20
C SER A 917 32.56 -43.46 -49.47
N PRO A 918 32.61 -42.55 -50.47
CA PRO A 918 33.75 -41.61 -50.57
C PRO A 918 33.40 -40.17 -51.07
N GLN A 919 34.40 -39.36 -51.47
CA GLN A 919 34.37 -37.87 -51.57
C GLN A 919 34.77 -37.30 -52.97
N SER A 920 34.63 -35.97 -53.16
CA SER A 920 35.48 -35.06 -53.99
C SER A 920 35.39 -35.11 -55.54
N SER A 921 35.70 -34.07 -56.36
CA SER A 921 35.92 -32.60 -56.18
C SER A 921 35.94 -31.79 -57.53
N SER A 922 36.06 -30.45 -57.47
CA SER A 922 36.43 -29.46 -58.55
C SER A 922 35.38 -29.10 -59.65
N GLY A 923 35.35 -27.89 -60.27
CA GLY A 923 36.04 -26.60 -59.99
C GLY A 923 35.85 -25.47 -61.06
N ALA A 924 35.80 -24.18 -60.62
CA ALA A 924 35.80 -22.89 -61.39
C ALA A 924 34.56 -22.61 -62.31
N SER A 925 34.27 -21.44 -62.93
CA SER A 925 34.84 -20.04 -63.05
C SER A 925 33.65 -19.04 -63.32
N SER A 926 33.70 -17.72 -63.68
CA SER A 926 34.73 -16.72 -64.11
C SER A 926 34.34 -15.24 -63.76
N SER A 927 34.25 -14.27 -64.70
CA SER A 927 33.89 -12.81 -64.54
C SER A 927 33.42 -12.17 -65.89
N PRO A 928 32.97 -10.88 -66.01
CA PRO A 928 33.89 -9.70 -65.98
C PRO A 928 33.35 -8.28 -65.57
N ALA A 929 34.32 -7.41 -65.22
CA ALA A 929 34.41 -5.94 -65.45
C ALA A 929 33.65 -4.89 -64.58
N SER A 930 34.28 -3.71 -64.49
CA SER A 930 33.92 -2.50 -63.70
C SER A 930 33.95 -1.25 -64.62
N PRO A 931 33.87 0.04 -64.16
CA PRO A 931 34.76 0.73 -63.20
C PRO A 931 33.93 1.33 -62.01
N ALA A 932 34.27 2.37 -61.23
CA ALA A 932 35.31 3.42 -61.29
C ALA A 932 35.69 3.99 -59.88
N SER A 933 36.31 5.18 -59.86
CA SER A 933 36.93 5.88 -58.72
C SER A 933 36.34 7.31 -58.53
N GLY A 934 36.62 8.06 -57.45
CA GLY A 934 37.62 7.86 -56.39
C GLY A 934 37.59 8.91 -55.26
N SER A 935 38.73 9.07 -54.59
CA SER A 935 38.92 9.74 -53.28
C SER A 935 39.80 11.00 -53.33
N SER A 936 39.67 11.91 -52.35
CA SER A 936 40.82 12.35 -51.51
C SER A 936 40.49 13.39 -50.42
N THR A 937 41.14 13.24 -49.26
CA THR A 937 41.71 14.26 -48.32
C THR A 937 40.95 15.55 -47.96
N GLY A 938 40.87 15.84 -46.66
CA GLY A 938 40.63 17.20 -46.13
C GLY A 938 40.53 17.25 -44.60
N SER A 939 41.59 17.69 -43.91
CA SER A 939 41.59 17.90 -42.45
C SER A 939 41.26 19.37 -42.11
N VAL A 940 40.65 19.62 -40.94
CA VAL A 940 41.01 20.67 -39.94
C VAL A 940 39.86 20.93 -38.94
N ARG A 941 40.22 20.97 -37.65
CA ARG A 941 39.47 21.45 -36.46
C ARG A 941 40.18 22.75 -36.02
N PRO A 942 39.61 23.78 -35.32
CA PRO A 942 38.45 23.81 -34.40
C PRO A 942 37.44 24.96 -34.79
N SER A 943 36.54 25.58 -33.99
CA SER A 943 36.52 25.88 -32.54
C SER A 943 35.14 26.28 -31.97
N SER A 944 35.00 26.09 -30.65
CA SER A 944 34.33 26.96 -29.64
C SER A 944 33.04 27.76 -29.95
N ALA A 945 32.03 27.54 -29.10
CA ALA A 945 31.25 28.59 -28.38
C ALA A 945 30.32 29.54 -29.21
N SER A 946 29.28 30.20 -28.65
CA SER A 946 28.43 30.00 -27.45
C SER A 946 27.25 31.01 -27.51
N VAL A 947 26.41 31.07 -26.45
CA VAL A 947 25.41 32.14 -26.15
C VAL A 947 24.11 32.18 -26.99
N SER A 948 23.07 31.58 -26.40
CA SER A 948 21.76 32.18 -26.07
C SER A 948 21.24 33.43 -26.82
N ALA A 949 20.08 33.30 -27.49
CA ALA A 949 19.09 34.41 -27.59
C ALA A 949 17.66 33.90 -27.90
N THR A 950 16.71 34.22 -27.03
CA THR A 950 15.25 34.19 -27.22
C THR A 950 14.70 35.60 -26.99
N PRO A 951 13.42 35.93 -27.28
CA PRO A 951 12.57 35.57 -28.43
C PRO A 951 11.85 36.82 -29.03
N SER A 952 11.02 36.66 -30.08
CA SER A 952 10.02 37.70 -30.48
C SER A 952 8.76 37.11 -31.13
N SER A 953 7.63 37.81 -30.97
CA SER A 953 6.35 37.74 -31.73
C SER A 953 6.49 37.39 -33.22
N GLY A 954 5.60 36.64 -33.88
CA GLY A 954 4.12 36.70 -33.92
C GLY A 954 3.67 37.04 -35.37
N ALA A 955 2.45 36.86 -35.86
CA ALA A 955 1.20 36.29 -35.32
C ALA A 955 0.24 35.95 -36.51
N ALA A 956 -1.02 35.61 -36.21
CA ALA A 956 -2.16 35.43 -37.14
C ALA A 956 -2.22 34.15 -38.01
N ALA A 957 -3.44 33.70 -38.28
CA ALA A 957 -3.78 32.42 -38.90
C ALA A 957 -4.60 32.59 -40.19
N ALA A 958 -4.69 31.53 -41.00
CA ALA A 958 -5.78 31.31 -41.96
C ALA A 958 -5.99 29.81 -42.21
N SER A 959 -7.18 29.42 -42.66
CA SER A 959 -7.61 28.02 -42.81
C SER A 959 -7.06 27.33 -44.06
N GLY A 960 -6.90 26.01 -44.00
CA GLY A 960 -6.55 25.15 -45.14
C GLY A 960 -7.01 23.71 -44.93
N SER A 961 -8.32 23.46 -45.07
CA SER A 961 -8.91 22.13 -44.90
C SER A 961 -8.63 21.20 -46.09
N ASN A 962 -8.10 20.01 -45.82
CA ASN A 962 -8.20 18.86 -46.73
C ASN A 962 -8.22 17.56 -45.93
N ALA A 963 -9.14 16.65 -46.27
CA ALA A 963 -9.26 15.34 -45.64
C ALA A 963 -8.52 14.27 -46.47
N ALA A 964 -7.83 13.36 -45.79
CA ALA A 964 -7.27 12.15 -46.39
C ALA A 964 -7.36 10.99 -45.39
N SER A 965 -7.86 9.84 -45.85
CA SER A 965 -8.29 8.73 -44.99
C SER A 965 -7.23 7.64 -44.79
N ARG A 966 -6.96 7.30 -43.52
CA ARG A 966 -6.45 5.99 -43.05
C ARG A 966 -7.14 5.73 -41.69
N LEU A 967 -7.99 4.72 -41.55
CA LEU A 967 -7.72 3.28 -41.45
C LEU A 967 -7.00 2.87 -40.15
N ASN A 968 -7.83 2.36 -39.22
CA ASN A 968 -7.55 1.29 -38.27
C ASN A 968 -6.58 1.57 -37.10
N ASP A 969 -7.03 2.39 -36.14
CA ASP A 969 -6.66 2.26 -34.73
C ASP A 969 -7.90 1.80 -33.94
N GLY A 970 -7.76 0.79 -33.08
CA GLY A 970 -8.87 0.23 -32.32
C GLY A 970 -8.45 -0.67 -31.15
N ALA A 971 -9.15 -0.51 -30.02
CA ALA A 971 -9.15 -1.37 -28.84
C ALA A 971 -7.81 -1.57 -28.09
N PHE A 972 -7.43 -0.55 -27.31
CA PHE A 972 -6.90 -0.78 -25.96
C PHE A 972 -7.56 0.20 -24.98
N GLY A 973 -8.12 -0.30 -23.87
CA GLY A 973 -8.67 0.53 -22.79
C GLY A 973 -10.15 0.31 -22.43
N LEU A 974 -10.59 -0.93 -22.11
CA LEU A 974 -11.86 -1.14 -21.38
C LEU A 974 -11.90 -2.46 -20.59
N ALA A 975 -11.38 -2.46 -19.36
CA ALA A 975 -11.68 -3.43 -18.30
C ALA A 975 -11.23 -2.85 -16.95
N GLY A 976 -12.15 -2.34 -16.13
CA GLY A 976 -11.77 -1.58 -14.91
C GLY A 976 -12.90 -0.93 -14.11
N LEU A 977 -14.12 -1.46 -14.19
CA LEU A 977 -15.22 -1.16 -13.25
C LEU A 977 -16.34 -2.21 -13.40
N LEU A 978 -17.19 -2.34 -12.37
CA LEU A 978 -18.25 -3.36 -12.20
C LEU A 978 -17.70 -4.77 -11.87
N GLY A 979 -18.08 -5.38 -10.74
CA GLY A 979 -18.85 -4.85 -9.62
C GLY A 979 -19.07 -5.88 -8.50
N PHE A 980 -19.07 -5.43 -7.24
CA PHE A 980 -19.25 -6.28 -6.06
C PHE A 980 -20.55 -5.87 -5.33
N ILE A 981 -21.67 -6.55 -5.62
CA ILE A 981 -22.93 -6.43 -4.86
C ILE A 981 -23.58 -7.81 -4.78
N GLY A 982 -23.92 -8.28 -3.56
CA GLY A 982 -24.93 -9.31 -3.34
C GLY A 982 -24.48 -10.67 -2.80
N ALA A 983 -24.05 -10.73 -1.53
CA ALA A 983 -24.02 -11.97 -0.74
C ALA A 983 -23.94 -11.72 0.78
N ALA A 984 -24.91 -10.99 1.36
CA ALA A 984 -25.01 -10.75 2.81
C ALA A 984 -26.44 -11.00 3.32
N ALA A 985 -26.96 -12.21 3.06
CA ALA A 985 -28.34 -12.58 3.39
C ALA A 985 -28.52 -14.11 3.53
N LEU A 986 -27.73 -14.78 4.37
CA LEU A 986 -28.05 -16.07 5.02
C LEU A 986 -26.90 -16.56 5.93
N LEU A 987 -26.78 -15.96 7.12
CA LEU A 987 -26.36 -16.58 8.40
C LEU A 987 -26.64 -15.60 9.55
#